data_AF-A0A932VQD4-F1
#
_entry.id   AF-A0A932VQD4-F1
#
_cell.length_a   1.000
_cell.length_b   1.000
_cell.length_c   1.000
_cell.angle_alpha   90.00
_cell.angle_beta   90.00
_cell.angle_gamma   90.00
#
_symmetry.space_group_name_H-M   'P 1'
#
loop_
_entity.id
_entity.type
_entity.pdbx_description
1 polymer ?
#
loop_
_entity_poly.entity_id
_entity_poly.type
_entity_poly.pdbx_seq_one_letter_code
_entity_poly.pdbx_strand_id
1 'polypeptide(L)'
;MKNKENISASKTVENKVPRIVEINESQNSIEIGKKTLVLLVGLPGSGKSTFAYNNFPIDSVISTDRLRHELTGNIHNQVISSKAFLLARKIAETRLKQNEIAVLDAQSLTEEKRNEFYEIAEKTGAEIVTIFLNVPPEMAAQRDTDRKRHAGAEYIKSKKSGYSLVRNALEKSKHIKVVYVVEPDVASQVAVKLPDEYMDSLGADKELMKEAKISETILGYAEIGLLKKENLESREVLSVPAGSLIRVKDVDMFKTKEFLDYNFMSHQVIDVRSVATRLSSEITDQTVSDVVSYIIKERSKLNLTSVISYPTEFNIDKVIERVEKIPKDAEEGTKLSIFPVSQASIENKDFVNIQRESDLKDEPLFLVGDVHGCVTAVKELTGKIRHENLEGEHGDKEYRKRKIVFVGDIGDRGPYDAEAVIYISALVRQGRAVLIKGNHDENLLKVLKGNLGGGSRETNQTAKELKERLGERSIQKIIEMLEVAPTFMEWKNLAVVHASLPRMPLSAKDIDKDSSRYVHGLKGEFAGGRIQTEKLKNVVAKDPGILVVGGHTHDEPPAQVNMISGTVGLDIDAPLRGVLQGMYYPELKFLSAEESSVVKLYEIMKSGALPGGADLLALVKYSDELGMIETKEGMGEYAGLTIINYSRTTDASGLWEKLPTLRHFRGLIIDSGGLVVARPFEKTHKAGVEIPLEELNIVPEKVFEKANGSMGIVYFWNGKWRVSTKFSFENDAFTKPAQELLDKMNKDKMDPSKTYLFEIILPDEAHIVDYGSEKSLILLNAVDKETGVNDEWSAVEDGAKSMGTRTAVDLTEKFKGMTIAQIYEYAQQEGNLENLEGLMAQYRDANGKLITVKVKTRGYDDKKFVRDRLDWDKLIEDFSTETLDIDEDKREKLLAYNFDNTFANAALETRIAWMRDRINEIIVELREMLVLPTELARLNYEENLEKGMDKTAALRQAAAAMAPELEEYMKASKSEKLKGDVGYIISFLKSMLSEEVEPESKLRAQAYKIVRAEIEAETKKRPKNSYWLVPEK
;
A
#
# COMPACT_ATOMS: atom_id res chain seq x y z
N MET A 1 60.39 45.65 21.11
CA MET A 1 59.62 44.61 20.40
C MET A 1 59.84 43.28 21.10
N LYS A 2 58.73 42.63 21.50
CA LYS A 2 58.53 41.23 21.92
C LYS A 2 59.45 40.69 23.04
N ASN A 3 58.93 40.73 24.28
CA ASN A 3 59.35 39.85 25.37
C ASN A 3 58.59 38.53 25.30
N LYS A 4 59.34 37.43 25.42
CA LYS A 4 58.86 36.08 25.66
C LYS A 4 58.48 35.88 27.13
N GLU A 5 57.56 34.95 27.29
CA GLU A 5 56.89 34.45 28.49
C GLU A 5 57.86 33.95 29.56
N ASN A 6 57.52 34.24 30.82
CA ASN A 6 57.63 33.32 31.94
C ASN A 6 56.82 33.89 33.10
N ILE A 7 55.63 33.35 33.34
CA ILE A 7 54.93 33.51 34.62
C ILE A 7 54.46 32.12 35.07
N SER A 8 55.23 31.57 36.00
CA SER A 8 54.73 30.60 36.97
C SER A 8 53.60 31.24 37.79
N ALA A 9 52.44 30.60 37.85
CA ALA A 9 51.43 30.92 38.85
C ALA A 9 50.89 29.61 39.44
N SER A 10 51.42 29.28 40.62
CA SER A 10 50.78 28.34 41.54
C SER A 10 49.38 28.86 41.87
N LYS A 11 48.33 28.10 41.51
CA LYS A 11 47.01 28.26 42.13
C LYS A 11 46.87 27.20 43.22
N THR A 12 47.02 27.65 44.44
CA THR A 12 46.53 27.04 45.68
C THR A 12 45.06 26.64 45.50
N VAL A 13 44.79 25.34 45.52
CA VAL A 13 43.43 24.79 45.57
C VAL A 13 42.94 24.94 47.02
N GLU A 14 42.04 25.88 47.28
CA GLU A 14 41.26 25.91 48.51
C GLU A 14 40.47 24.60 48.65
N ASN A 15 40.56 23.96 49.82
CA ASN A 15 39.80 22.74 50.14
C ASN A 15 38.28 23.06 50.16
N LYS A 16 37.58 22.88 49.05
CA LYS A 16 36.11 22.83 49.00
C LYS A 16 35.64 21.43 49.37
N VAL A 17 35.00 21.31 50.52
CA VAL A 17 34.26 20.11 50.94
C VAL A 17 32.84 20.18 50.34
N PRO A 18 32.26 19.08 49.82
CA PRO A 18 30.91 19.06 49.26
C PRO A 18 29.84 19.48 50.27
N ARG A 19 28.79 20.16 49.82
CA ARG A 19 27.60 20.40 50.64
C ARG A 19 26.78 19.11 50.72
N ILE A 20 26.55 18.60 51.93
CA ILE A 20 25.70 17.43 52.17
C ILE A 20 24.28 17.91 52.49
N VAL A 21 23.28 17.34 51.84
CA VAL A 21 21.86 17.63 52.07
C VAL A 21 21.12 16.32 52.32
N GLU A 22 20.60 16.17 53.52
CA GLU A 22 19.77 15.02 53.93
C GLU A 22 18.32 15.29 53.52
N ILE A 23 17.79 14.51 52.58
CA ILE A 23 16.40 14.60 52.11
C ILE A 23 15.53 13.75 53.05
N ASN A 24 14.70 14.44 53.81
CA ASN A 24 13.75 13.88 54.78
C ASN A 24 12.35 14.50 54.54
N GLU A 25 11.34 14.07 55.29
CA GLU A 25 9.93 14.51 55.11
C GLU A 25 9.72 16.04 55.15
N SER A 26 10.66 16.82 55.69
CA SER A 26 10.62 18.29 55.78
C SER A 26 11.35 19.03 54.65
N GLN A 27 12.22 18.35 53.89
CA GLN A 27 12.95 18.89 52.73
C GLN A 27 12.74 17.98 51.51
N ASN A 28 11.71 18.26 50.71
CA ASN A 28 11.23 17.34 49.67
C ASN A 28 11.70 17.66 48.23
N SER A 29 12.71 18.53 48.02
CA SER A 29 13.11 18.90 46.66
C SER A 29 14.61 18.92 46.39
N ILE A 30 14.99 18.36 45.23
CA ILE A 30 16.34 18.38 44.68
C ILE A 30 16.36 19.35 43.49
N GLU A 31 17.25 20.34 43.51
CA GLU A 31 17.39 21.30 42.40
C GLU A 31 18.58 20.94 41.51
N ILE A 32 18.33 20.79 40.20
CA ILE A 32 19.32 20.48 39.18
C ILE A 32 19.34 21.60 38.14
N GLY A 33 20.48 22.28 37.98
CA GLY A 33 20.65 23.34 36.98
C GLY A 33 20.97 22.81 35.58
N LYS A 34 20.93 23.69 34.58
CA LYS A 34 21.50 23.40 33.25
C LYS A 34 23.01 23.14 33.38
N LYS A 35 23.58 22.37 32.44
CA LYS A 35 24.99 21.99 32.45
C LYS A 35 25.42 21.26 33.73
N THR A 36 24.67 20.22 34.10
CA THR A 36 24.91 19.43 35.31
C THR A 36 25.11 17.96 34.97
N LEU A 37 26.17 17.38 35.54
CA LEU A 37 26.37 15.94 35.61
C LEU A 37 25.74 15.42 36.89
N VAL A 38 24.70 14.59 36.76
CA VAL A 38 24.01 13.94 37.88
C VAL A 38 24.51 12.51 38.02
N LEU A 39 25.10 12.18 39.16
CA LEU A 39 25.59 10.84 39.49
C LEU A 39 24.62 10.15 40.44
N LEU A 40 23.97 9.07 39.98
CA LEU A 40 23.16 8.22 40.84
C LEU A 40 24.06 7.19 41.54
N VAL A 41 24.01 7.15 42.87
CA VAL A 41 24.82 6.24 43.70
C VAL A 41 23.93 5.47 44.66
N GLY A 42 24.17 4.16 44.79
CA GLY A 42 23.39 3.28 45.66
C GLY A 42 23.66 1.81 45.35
N LEU A 43 23.37 0.91 46.30
CA LEU A 43 23.55 -0.54 46.13
C LEU A 43 22.66 -1.10 44.99
N PRO A 44 23.01 -2.22 44.36
CA PRO A 44 22.02 -3.01 43.62
C PRO A 44 20.78 -3.25 44.49
N GLY A 45 19.58 -3.06 43.94
CA GLY A 45 18.32 -3.12 44.71
C GLY A 45 17.88 -1.79 45.35
N SER A 46 18.71 -0.73 45.30
CA SER A 46 18.39 0.56 45.97
C SER A 46 17.38 1.45 45.23
N GLY A 47 16.92 1.08 44.02
CA GLY A 47 15.93 1.85 43.26
C GLY A 47 16.47 2.92 42.28
N LYS A 48 17.77 2.95 41.97
CA LYS A 48 18.40 3.95 41.08
C LYS A 48 17.70 4.17 39.74
N SER A 49 17.52 3.10 38.95
CA SER A 49 16.88 3.20 37.63
C SER A 49 15.43 3.67 37.76
N THR A 50 14.69 3.17 38.74
CA THR A 50 13.31 3.61 39.03
C THR A 50 13.26 5.09 39.39
N PHE A 51 14.21 5.56 40.22
CA PHE A 51 14.33 6.97 40.57
C PHE A 51 14.66 7.83 39.35
N ALA A 52 15.53 7.35 38.46
CA ALA A 52 15.88 8.03 37.22
C ALA A 52 14.67 8.21 36.30
N TYR A 53 13.93 7.12 36.02
CA TYR A 53 12.75 7.12 35.15
C TYR A 53 11.61 8.01 35.64
N ASN A 54 11.45 8.16 36.96
CA ASN A 54 10.36 8.95 37.53
C ASN A 54 10.65 10.47 37.54
N ASN A 55 11.93 10.84 37.56
CA ASN A 55 12.37 12.19 37.88
C ASN A 55 13.17 12.90 36.78
N PHE A 56 13.58 12.19 35.73
CA PHE A 56 14.35 12.75 34.62
C PHE A 56 13.80 12.29 33.26
N PRO A 57 13.82 13.13 32.20
CA PRO A 57 13.45 12.70 30.84
C PRO A 57 14.26 11.48 30.39
N ILE A 58 13.64 10.54 29.67
CA ILE A 58 14.26 9.26 29.27
C ILE A 58 15.57 9.50 28.51
N ASP A 59 15.61 10.54 27.68
CA ASP A 59 16.75 10.86 26.80
C ASP A 59 17.93 11.53 27.54
N SER A 60 17.70 12.00 28.78
CA SER A 60 18.75 12.55 29.64
C SER A 60 19.48 11.48 30.48
N VAL A 61 18.93 10.26 30.54
CA VAL A 61 19.43 9.15 31.36
C VAL A 61 20.38 8.27 30.56
N ILE A 62 21.66 8.31 30.92
CA ILE A 62 22.75 7.52 30.36
C ILE A 62 22.93 6.28 31.22
N SER A 63 22.31 5.18 30.81
CA SER A 63 22.47 3.88 31.47
C SER A 63 23.54 3.05 30.78
N THR A 64 24.58 2.65 31.51
CA THR A 64 25.63 1.75 30.98
C THR A 64 25.09 0.36 30.63
N ASP A 65 23.99 -0.06 31.26
CA ASP A 65 23.28 -1.29 30.90
C ASP A 65 22.52 -1.13 29.58
N ARG A 66 21.85 0.00 29.37
CA ARG A 66 21.21 0.36 28.08
C ARG A 66 22.23 0.46 26.95
N LEU A 67 23.37 1.11 27.18
CA LEU A 67 24.43 1.24 26.18
C LEU A 67 25.11 -0.11 25.86
N ARG A 68 25.27 -1.01 26.85
CA ARG A 68 25.73 -2.38 26.58
C ARG A 68 24.72 -3.15 25.73
N HIS A 69 23.43 -2.97 25.97
CA HIS A 69 22.37 -3.53 25.14
C HIS A 69 22.39 -2.94 23.71
N GLU A 70 22.50 -1.63 23.56
CA GLU A 70 22.56 -0.97 22.25
C GLU A 70 23.79 -1.42 21.44
N LEU A 71 24.97 -1.48 22.09
CA LEU A 71 26.22 -1.88 21.44
C LEU A 71 26.29 -3.38 21.12
N THR A 72 25.67 -4.24 21.94
CA THR A 72 25.99 -5.69 21.92
C THR A 72 24.78 -6.61 21.91
N GLY A 73 23.57 -6.08 22.09
CA GLY A 73 22.35 -6.86 22.32
C GLY A 73 22.29 -7.51 23.70
N ASN A 74 23.42 -7.56 24.42
CA ASN A 74 23.55 -8.29 25.68
C ASN A 74 24.03 -7.38 26.82
N ILE A 75 23.14 -7.12 27.77
CA ILE A 75 23.41 -6.29 28.97
C ILE A 75 24.55 -6.89 29.84
N HIS A 76 24.79 -8.20 29.74
CA HIS A 76 25.73 -8.96 30.58
C HIS A 76 27.14 -9.09 29.98
N ASN A 77 27.38 -8.59 28.77
CA ASN A 77 28.69 -8.71 28.13
C ASN A 77 29.73 -7.81 28.83
N GLN A 78 30.44 -8.38 29.81
CA GLN A 78 31.43 -7.64 30.58
C GLN A 78 32.67 -7.28 29.76
N VAL A 79 32.97 -8.00 28.68
CA VAL A 79 34.10 -7.76 27.75
C VAL A 79 33.98 -6.40 27.05
N ILE A 80 32.75 -5.92 26.84
CA ILE A 80 32.46 -4.66 26.13
C ILE A 80 32.16 -3.51 27.11
N SER A 81 32.28 -3.75 28.42
CA SER A 81 32.07 -2.71 29.44
C SER A 81 32.95 -1.49 29.20
N SER A 82 34.22 -1.67 28.83
CA SER A 82 35.14 -0.56 28.50
C SER A 82 34.62 0.33 27.36
N LYS A 83 34.04 -0.26 26.31
CA LYS A 83 33.43 0.48 25.18
C LYS A 83 32.10 1.14 25.58
N ALA A 84 31.27 0.48 26.39
CA ALA A 84 30.04 1.07 26.91
C ALA A 84 30.33 2.27 27.83
N PHE A 85 31.37 2.19 28.67
CA PHE A 85 31.85 3.33 29.46
C PHE A 85 32.48 4.41 28.58
N LEU A 86 33.23 4.07 27.52
CA LEU A 86 33.72 5.04 26.54
C LEU A 86 32.56 5.80 25.87
N LEU A 87 31.49 5.11 25.48
CA LEU A 87 30.32 5.73 24.88
C LEU A 87 29.54 6.57 25.89
N ALA A 88 29.35 6.08 27.12
CA ALA A 88 28.72 6.85 28.20
C ALA A 88 29.47 8.16 28.48
N ARG A 89 30.82 8.11 28.49
CA ARG A 89 31.67 9.30 28.60
C ARG A 89 31.46 10.27 27.44
N LYS A 90 31.40 9.77 26.21
CA LYS A 90 31.23 10.61 25.02
C LYS A 90 29.84 11.25 24.93
N ILE A 91 28.80 10.52 25.35
CA ILE A 91 27.43 11.06 25.46
C ILE A 91 27.39 12.13 26.56
N ALA A 92 27.95 11.85 27.74
CA ALA A 92 28.02 12.82 28.83
C ALA A 92 28.80 14.08 28.41
N GLU A 93 29.98 13.93 27.80
CA GLU A 93 30.79 15.05 27.33
C GLU A 93 30.06 15.90 26.28
N THR A 94 29.40 15.26 25.31
CA THR A 94 28.62 15.98 24.27
C THR A 94 27.48 16.78 24.88
N ARG A 95 26.68 16.16 25.76
CA ARG A 95 25.56 16.83 26.44
C ARG A 95 26.05 18.01 27.27
N LEU A 96 27.11 17.82 28.06
CA LEU A 96 27.66 18.89 28.90
C LEU A 96 28.28 20.04 28.08
N LYS A 97 28.88 19.77 26.90
CA LYS A 97 29.34 20.82 25.96
C LYS A 97 28.18 21.63 25.38
N GLN A 98 27.01 21.00 25.22
CA GLN A 98 25.77 21.64 24.79
C GLN A 98 25.01 22.34 25.94
N ASN A 99 25.62 22.43 27.12
CA ASN A 99 25.00 22.95 28.35
C ASN A 99 23.78 22.14 28.83
N GLU A 100 23.69 20.86 28.47
CA GLU A 100 22.59 19.96 28.83
C GLU A 100 22.83 19.18 30.12
N ILE A 101 21.78 18.55 30.66
CA ILE A 101 21.85 17.64 31.81
C ILE A 101 22.25 16.24 31.35
N ALA A 102 23.18 15.60 32.05
CA ALA A 102 23.56 14.21 31.86
C ALA A 102 23.38 13.42 33.16
N VAL A 103 22.46 12.45 33.19
CA VAL A 103 22.19 11.62 34.37
C VAL A 103 22.81 10.24 34.18
N LEU A 104 23.78 9.88 35.00
CA LEU A 104 24.44 8.57 34.94
C LEU A 104 23.74 7.56 35.86
N ASP A 105 23.10 6.56 35.25
CA ASP A 105 22.60 5.37 35.93
C ASP A 105 23.61 4.21 35.75
N ALA A 106 24.53 4.10 36.70
CA ALA A 106 25.57 3.07 36.70
C ALA A 106 25.77 2.47 38.11
N GLN A 107 26.30 1.25 38.17
CA GLN A 107 26.83 0.69 39.42
C GLN A 107 28.12 1.43 39.78
N SER A 108 28.00 2.57 40.46
CA SER A 108 29.09 3.47 40.87
C SER A 108 30.01 2.84 41.91
N LEU A 109 30.76 1.79 41.54
CA LEU A 109 31.44 0.90 42.49
C LEU A 109 32.97 1.12 42.67
N THR A 110 33.61 2.06 41.97
CA THR A 110 35.01 2.46 42.29
C THR A 110 35.26 3.96 42.07
N GLU A 111 36.14 4.54 42.88
CA GLU A 111 36.54 5.96 42.82
C GLU A 111 37.26 6.32 41.51
N GLU A 112 38.09 5.40 41.03
CA GLU A 112 38.83 5.51 39.76
C GLU A 112 37.92 5.76 38.55
N LYS A 113 36.77 5.07 38.48
CA LYS A 113 35.80 5.26 37.38
C LYS A 113 35.00 6.56 37.48
N ARG A 114 34.83 7.10 38.71
CA ARG A 114 34.15 8.40 38.90
C ARG A 114 35.05 9.55 38.47
N ASN A 115 36.37 9.43 38.67
CA ASN A 115 37.35 10.44 38.27
C ASN A 115 37.27 10.75 36.76
N GLU A 116 37.02 9.75 35.91
CA GLU A 116 36.88 9.99 34.48
C GLU A 116 35.69 10.89 34.12
N PHE A 117 34.58 10.79 34.85
CA PHE A 117 33.43 11.67 34.65
C PHE A 117 33.61 13.03 35.36
N TYR A 118 34.38 13.08 36.44
CA TYR A 118 34.80 14.33 37.07
C TYR A 118 35.64 15.17 36.12
N GLU A 119 36.62 14.57 35.45
CA GLU A 119 37.43 15.25 34.45
C GLU A 119 36.58 15.80 33.30
N ILE A 120 35.56 15.07 32.84
CA ILE A 120 34.65 15.54 31.77
C ILE A 120 33.86 16.75 32.26
N ALA A 121 33.31 16.70 33.47
CA ALA A 121 32.59 17.81 34.04
C ALA A 121 33.49 19.03 34.26
N GLU A 122 34.73 18.84 34.75
CA GLU A 122 35.71 19.93 34.92
C GLU A 122 36.14 20.54 33.58
N LYS A 123 36.45 19.72 32.58
CA LYS A 123 36.82 20.17 31.22
C LYS A 123 35.70 20.96 30.55
N THR A 124 34.45 20.59 30.81
CA THR A 124 33.29 21.27 30.25
C THR A 124 32.81 22.44 31.12
N GLY A 125 33.28 22.56 32.35
CA GLY A 125 32.80 23.54 33.33
C GLY A 125 31.38 23.24 33.84
N ALA A 126 30.99 21.97 33.85
CA ALA A 126 29.71 21.48 34.37
C ALA A 126 29.75 21.27 35.88
N GLU A 127 28.60 21.47 36.54
CA GLU A 127 28.46 21.15 37.95
C GLU A 127 28.28 19.64 38.15
N ILE A 128 28.81 19.11 39.25
CA ILE A 128 28.66 17.71 39.62
C ILE A 128 27.74 17.60 40.82
N VAL A 129 26.59 16.98 40.62
CA VAL A 129 25.59 16.69 41.65
C VAL A 129 25.51 15.18 41.84
N THR A 130 25.57 14.72 43.08
CA THR A 130 25.41 13.29 43.40
C THR A 130 24.11 13.08 44.15
N ILE A 131 23.32 12.08 43.73
CA ILE A 131 22.13 11.62 44.43
C ILE A 131 22.41 10.22 44.96
N PHE A 132 22.53 10.12 46.29
CA PHE A 132 22.84 8.91 47.01
C PHE A 132 21.55 8.32 47.61
N LEU A 133 21.08 7.19 47.06
CA LEU A 133 19.94 6.45 47.59
C LEU A 133 20.41 5.59 48.77
N ASN A 134 20.14 6.04 50.00
CA ASN A 134 20.63 5.48 51.26
C ASN A 134 19.83 4.25 51.74
N VAL A 135 19.72 3.22 50.91
CA VAL A 135 18.92 2.02 51.24
C VAL A 135 19.73 1.02 52.05
N PRO A 136 19.26 0.57 53.24
CA PRO A 136 19.94 -0.45 54.04
C PRO A 136 20.26 -1.72 53.24
N PRO A 137 21.45 -2.33 53.38
CA PRO A 137 21.85 -3.52 52.62
C PRO A 137 20.88 -4.69 52.74
N GLU A 138 20.26 -4.87 53.91
CA GLU A 138 19.26 -5.91 54.17
C GLU A 138 17.99 -5.68 53.32
N MET A 139 17.50 -4.43 53.28
CA MET A 139 16.35 -4.02 52.48
C MET A 139 16.68 -4.03 50.98
N ALA A 140 17.87 -3.61 50.59
CA ALA A 140 18.34 -3.68 49.21
C ALA A 140 18.46 -5.13 48.74
N ALA A 141 18.95 -6.05 49.59
CA ALA A 141 19.03 -7.48 49.29
C ALA A 141 17.64 -8.14 49.22
N GLN A 142 16.69 -7.72 50.06
CA GLN A 142 15.29 -8.17 49.98
C GLN A 142 14.62 -7.68 48.70
N ARG A 143 14.74 -6.39 48.39
CA ARG A 143 14.29 -5.82 47.11
C ARG A 143 14.99 -6.44 45.91
N ASP A 144 16.24 -6.90 46.07
CA ASP A 144 16.98 -7.61 45.04
C ASP A 144 16.54 -9.06 44.87
N THR A 145 15.97 -9.70 45.90
CA THR A 145 15.37 -11.04 45.80
C THR A 145 14.03 -11.01 45.06
N ASP A 146 13.31 -9.90 45.14
CA ASP A 146 12.09 -9.65 44.37
C ASP A 146 12.38 -9.05 42.97
N ARG A 147 13.65 -8.91 42.59
CA ARG A 147 14.08 -8.38 41.28
C ARG A 147 14.47 -9.50 40.33
N LYS A 148 13.99 -9.38 39.10
CA LYS A 148 14.43 -10.10 37.89
C LYS A 148 15.95 -10.28 37.68
N ARG A 149 16.78 -9.44 38.31
CA ARG A 149 18.25 -9.47 38.22
C ARG A 149 18.82 -9.42 39.63
N HIS A 150 19.26 -10.57 40.14
CA HIS A 150 19.94 -10.64 41.42
C HIS A 150 21.40 -10.25 41.28
N ALA A 151 21.85 -9.24 42.02
CA ALA A 151 23.28 -9.07 42.29
C ALA A 151 23.78 -10.12 43.30
N GLY A 152 22.86 -10.81 43.99
CA GLY A 152 23.10 -11.86 44.97
C GLY A 152 22.98 -11.32 46.39
N ALA A 153 22.11 -11.91 47.20
CA ALA A 153 21.84 -11.43 48.56
C ALA A 153 23.10 -11.44 49.44
N GLU A 154 23.97 -12.45 49.30
CA GLU A 154 25.27 -12.50 49.99
C GLU A 154 26.27 -11.45 49.46
N TYR A 155 26.27 -11.19 48.14
CA TYR A 155 27.11 -10.14 47.56
C TYR A 155 26.71 -8.75 48.07
N ILE A 156 25.41 -8.43 48.09
CA ILE A 156 24.91 -7.14 48.61
C ILE A 156 25.21 -7.01 50.11
N LYS A 157 24.98 -8.07 50.90
CA LYS A 157 25.29 -8.08 52.34
C LYS A 157 26.80 -7.99 52.62
N SER A 158 27.65 -8.59 51.78
CA SER A 158 29.12 -8.50 51.90
C SER A 158 29.69 -7.09 51.63
N LYS A 159 28.91 -6.21 50.98
CA LYS A 159 29.29 -4.81 50.69
C LYS A 159 28.92 -3.83 51.82
N LYS A 160 28.42 -4.31 52.97
CA LYS A 160 28.02 -3.50 54.13
C LYS A 160 29.14 -2.56 54.64
N SER A 161 30.38 -3.03 54.69
CA SER A 161 31.55 -2.20 55.04
C SER A 161 31.90 -1.19 53.92
N GLY A 162 31.85 -1.62 52.66
CA GLY A 162 32.14 -0.79 51.48
C GLY A 162 31.14 0.36 51.26
N TYR A 163 29.87 0.19 51.63
CA TYR A 163 28.84 1.21 51.45
C TYR A 163 29.06 2.44 52.37
N SER A 164 29.44 2.19 53.63
CA SER A 164 29.83 3.25 54.57
C SER A 164 31.10 4.00 54.12
N LEU A 165 32.01 3.32 53.43
CA LEU A 165 33.21 3.91 52.83
C LEU A 165 32.87 4.78 51.60
N VAL A 166 31.89 4.38 50.78
CA VAL A 166 31.42 5.18 49.63
C VAL A 166 30.81 6.50 50.09
N ARG A 167 29.98 6.48 51.13
CA ARG A 167 29.42 7.71 51.74
C ARG A 167 30.54 8.65 52.21
N ASN A 168 31.47 8.14 53.03
CA ASN A 168 32.63 8.90 53.48
C ASN A 168 33.51 9.44 52.34
N ALA A 169 33.64 8.71 51.23
CA ALA A 169 34.40 9.15 50.06
C ALA A 169 33.68 10.26 49.27
N LEU A 170 32.36 10.17 49.12
CA LEU A 170 31.55 11.22 48.50
C LEU A 170 31.57 12.52 49.32
N GLU A 171 31.49 12.40 50.65
CA GLU A 171 31.54 13.53 51.59
C GLU A 171 32.91 14.22 51.65
N LYS A 172 33.97 13.56 51.19
CA LYS A 172 35.36 14.09 51.16
C LYS A 172 35.84 14.45 49.75
N SER A 173 35.03 14.23 48.71
CA SER A 173 35.41 14.48 47.32
C SER A 173 35.59 15.97 47.04
N LYS A 174 36.69 16.36 46.38
CA LYS A 174 36.94 17.77 46.00
C LYS A 174 36.20 18.21 44.74
N HIS A 175 35.58 17.28 44.02
CA HIS A 175 34.96 17.52 42.71
C HIS A 175 33.45 17.76 42.77
N ILE A 176 32.79 17.33 43.85
CA ILE A 176 31.33 17.32 43.96
C ILE A 176 30.84 18.64 44.57
N LYS A 177 29.84 19.27 43.95
CA LYS A 177 29.20 20.48 44.47
C LYS A 177 28.25 20.15 45.63
N VAL A 178 27.36 19.18 45.42
CA VAL A 178 26.33 18.76 46.39
C VAL A 178 26.15 17.25 46.36
N VAL A 179 25.99 16.65 47.55
CA VAL A 179 25.54 15.26 47.73
C VAL A 179 24.16 15.29 48.40
N TYR A 180 23.13 14.85 47.67
CA TYR A 180 21.79 14.63 48.21
C TYR A 180 21.68 13.19 48.71
N VAL A 181 21.44 13.02 49.99
CA VAL A 181 21.21 11.71 50.62
C VAL A 181 19.72 11.50 50.72
N VAL A 182 19.20 10.48 50.04
CA VAL A 182 17.76 10.19 49.93
C VAL A 182 17.48 8.87 50.65
N GLU A 183 16.73 8.95 51.74
CA GLU A 183 16.30 7.79 52.52
C GLU A 183 15.23 6.97 51.76
N PRO A 184 15.17 5.64 51.94
CA PRO A 184 14.29 4.73 51.18
C PRO A 184 12.79 5.08 51.29
N ASP A 185 12.37 5.65 52.42
CA ASP A 185 10.96 5.90 52.74
C ASP A 185 10.43 7.16 52.05
N VAL A 186 11.32 8.09 51.67
CA VAL A 186 10.98 9.35 51.00
C VAL A 186 11.30 9.34 49.51
N ALA A 187 12.02 8.33 49.00
CA ALA A 187 12.52 8.28 47.61
C ALA A 187 11.44 8.40 46.53
N SER A 188 10.21 7.94 46.79
CA SER A 188 9.06 8.07 45.88
C SER A 188 8.34 9.41 45.96
N GLN A 189 8.65 10.23 46.98
CA GLN A 189 8.01 11.52 47.27
C GLN A 189 8.93 12.73 46.97
N VAL A 190 10.20 12.50 46.63
CA VAL A 190 11.16 13.57 46.29
C VAL A 190 10.81 14.23 44.95
N ALA A 191 10.66 15.55 44.96
CA ALA A 191 10.45 16.35 43.75
C ALA A 191 11.79 16.86 43.20
N VAL A 192 12.23 16.34 42.04
CA VAL A 192 13.40 16.88 41.33
C VAL A 192 12.95 18.05 40.45
N LYS A 193 13.39 19.27 40.79
CA LYS A 193 13.14 20.47 39.99
C LYS A 193 14.21 20.59 38.90
N LEU A 194 13.78 20.44 37.65
CA LEU A 194 14.61 20.61 36.46
C LEU A 194 14.32 21.97 35.80
N PRO A 195 15.20 22.45 34.90
CA PRO A 195 14.89 23.60 34.05
C PRO A 195 13.64 23.31 33.19
N ASP A 196 12.88 24.36 32.84
CA ASP A 196 11.54 24.24 32.22
C ASP A 196 11.51 23.28 31.02
N GLU A 197 12.47 23.37 30.10
CA GLU A 197 12.60 22.50 28.91
C GLU A 197 12.72 20.99 29.24
N TYR A 198 13.29 20.64 30.40
CA TYR A 198 13.41 19.26 30.86
C TYR A 198 12.16 18.80 31.61
N MET A 199 11.52 19.69 32.38
CA MET A 199 10.22 19.40 33.01
C MET A 199 9.15 19.10 31.96
N ASP A 200 9.21 19.87 30.89
CA ASP A 200 8.42 19.75 29.68
C ASP A 200 8.61 18.41 28.94
N SER A 201 9.86 18.00 28.73
CA SER A 201 10.19 16.71 28.11
C SER A 201 9.77 15.52 29.00
N LEU A 202 9.95 15.64 30.31
CA LEU A 202 9.48 14.68 31.32
C LEU A 202 7.95 14.57 31.34
N GLY A 203 7.25 15.69 31.18
CA GLY A 203 5.78 15.75 31.05
C GLY A 203 5.29 14.94 29.86
N ALA A 204 5.90 15.13 28.68
CA ALA A 204 5.55 14.37 27.47
C ALA A 204 5.85 12.86 27.59
N ASP A 205 6.95 12.47 28.23
CA ASP A 205 7.22 11.04 28.51
C ASP A 205 6.17 10.45 29.46
N LYS A 206 5.72 11.22 30.47
CA LYS A 206 4.68 10.78 31.41
C LYS A 206 3.30 10.68 30.78
N GLU A 207 2.95 11.58 29.87
CA GLU A 207 1.70 11.56 29.10
C GLU A 207 1.58 10.28 28.26
N LEU A 208 2.62 9.99 27.45
CA LEU A 208 2.71 8.76 26.65
C LEU A 208 2.60 7.49 27.52
N MET A 209 3.28 7.49 28.67
CA MET A 209 3.25 6.36 29.62
C MET A 209 1.92 6.19 30.34
N LYS A 210 1.23 7.29 30.64
CA LYS A 210 -0.09 7.29 31.29
C LYS A 210 -1.14 6.71 30.34
N GLU A 211 -1.16 7.17 29.10
CA GLU A 211 -2.04 6.62 28.06
C GLU A 211 -1.76 5.14 27.79
N ALA A 212 -0.48 4.73 27.77
CA ALA A 212 -0.09 3.33 27.66
C ALA A 212 -0.54 2.47 28.87
N LYS A 213 -0.53 3.03 30.10
CA LYS A 213 -0.93 2.31 31.34
C LYS A 213 -2.43 2.20 31.55
N ILE A 214 -3.21 3.20 31.14
CA ILE A 214 -4.68 3.13 31.15
C ILE A 214 -5.14 1.94 30.28
N SER A 215 -4.39 1.64 29.23
CA SER A 215 -4.54 0.45 28.39
C SER A 215 -4.09 -0.89 29.02
N GLU A 216 -3.21 -0.90 30.04
CA GLU A 216 -2.64 -2.12 30.64
C GLU A 216 -3.51 -2.75 31.77
N THR A 217 -4.52 -2.04 32.29
CA THR A 217 -5.21 -2.43 33.56
C THR A 217 -6.22 -3.59 33.42
N ILE A 218 -6.45 -4.15 32.22
CA ILE A 218 -7.48 -5.18 31.97
C ILE A 218 -6.93 -6.63 31.85
N LEU A 219 -5.61 -6.85 31.72
CA LEU A 219 -5.04 -8.19 31.46
C LEU A 219 -4.74 -9.03 32.72
N GLY A 220 -5.50 -8.81 33.81
CA GLY A 220 -5.23 -9.37 35.13
C GLY A 220 -5.76 -10.79 35.40
N TYR A 221 -6.50 -11.44 34.50
CA TYR A 221 -7.00 -12.80 34.74
C TYR A 221 -7.22 -13.58 33.45
N ALA A 222 -6.30 -14.49 33.11
CA ALA A 222 -6.56 -15.84 32.60
C ALA A 222 -5.26 -16.46 32.04
N GLU A 223 -4.45 -17.04 32.93
CA GLU A 223 -3.66 -18.21 32.57
C GLU A 223 -4.56 -19.45 32.59
N ILE A 224 -4.34 -20.39 31.67
CA ILE A 224 -3.96 -21.79 31.92
C ILE A 224 -4.13 -22.62 30.62
N GLY A 225 -3.04 -23.26 30.18
CA GLY A 225 -3.09 -24.67 29.75
C GLY A 225 -2.68 -25.07 28.31
N LEU A 226 -1.42 -25.56 28.17
CA LEU A 226 -0.99 -26.83 27.51
C LEU A 226 -1.23 -26.98 25.95
N LEU A 227 -0.39 -27.56 25.07
CA LEU A 227 0.69 -28.57 25.10
C LEU A 227 1.57 -28.55 23.80
N LYS A 228 2.81 -29.06 23.96
CA LYS A 228 3.74 -29.83 23.08
C LYS A 228 3.12 -30.60 21.88
N LYS A 229 3.79 -31.05 20.79
CA LYS A 229 5.19 -31.23 20.27
C LYS A 229 5.05 -31.88 18.86
N GLU A 230 6.07 -31.84 17.98
CA GLU A 230 6.57 -32.93 17.08
C GLU A 230 7.51 -32.33 15.99
N ASN A 231 8.84 -32.51 16.07
CA ASN A 231 9.70 -33.61 15.56
C ASN A 231 9.64 -33.86 14.04
N LEU A 232 10.69 -33.46 13.31
CA LEU A 232 11.13 -34.10 12.07
C LEU A 232 12.68 -34.15 12.05
N GLU A 233 13.19 -35.36 11.82
CA GLU A 233 14.59 -35.76 11.98
C GLU A 233 15.49 -35.37 10.80
N SER A 234 16.80 -35.40 11.11
CA SER A 234 17.96 -35.02 10.32
C SER A 234 18.08 -35.71 8.96
N ARG A 235 18.36 -34.91 7.92
CA ARG A 235 18.88 -35.35 6.61
C ARG A 235 20.37 -35.03 6.51
N GLU A 236 21.12 -35.75 5.66
CA GLU A 236 22.52 -35.42 5.39
C GLU A 236 22.62 -34.09 4.61
N VAL A 237 23.30 -33.11 5.20
CA VAL A 237 23.47 -31.76 4.65
C VAL A 237 24.94 -31.57 4.29
N LEU A 238 25.19 -31.19 3.04
CA LEU A 238 26.53 -30.97 2.49
C LEU A 238 26.83 -29.46 2.47
N SER A 239 27.93 -29.03 3.08
CA SER A 239 28.19 -27.61 3.37
C SER A 239 29.21 -26.98 2.42
N VAL A 240 28.90 -25.82 1.83
CA VAL A 240 29.77 -25.04 0.91
C VAL A 240 29.91 -23.58 1.38
N PRO A 241 31.08 -22.91 1.27
CA PRO A 241 31.21 -21.50 1.66
C PRO A 241 30.47 -20.51 0.73
N ALA A 242 30.03 -19.36 1.23
CA ALA A 242 29.41 -18.30 0.42
C ALA A 242 30.37 -17.75 -0.65
N GLY A 243 29.83 -17.40 -1.82
CA GLY A 243 30.62 -16.97 -2.98
C GLY A 243 31.30 -18.11 -3.76
N SER A 244 31.04 -19.37 -3.40
CA SER A 244 31.57 -20.53 -4.11
C SER A 244 31.05 -20.60 -5.54
N LEU A 245 31.89 -21.12 -6.45
CA LEU A 245 31.44 -21.50 -7.79
C LEU A 245 31.20 -23.00 -7.84
N ILE A 246 29.97 -23.40 -8.15
CA ILE A 246 29.55 -24.81 -8.24
C ILE A 246 29.30 -25.16 -9.70
N ARG A 247 29.77 -26.31 -10.15
CA ARG A 247 29.63 -26.80 -11.53
C ARG A 247 28.68 -27.97 -11.55
N VAL A 248 27.71 -27.97 -12.45
CA VAL A 248 26.76 -29.07 -12.64
C VAL A 248 26.80 -29.52 -14.10
N LYS A 249 27.28 -30.74 -14.33
CA LYS A 249 27.39 -31.34 -15.66
C LYS A 249 26.17 -32.20 -15.92
N ASP A 250 25.50 -31.99 -17.05
CA ASP A 250 24.24 -32.66 -17.35
C ASP A 250 24.45 -34.05 -17.98
N VAL A 251 23.84 -35.08 -17.36
CA VAL A 251 23.74 -36.47 -17.89
C VAL A 251 22.27 -36.90 -18.03
N ASP A 252 21.34 -36.28 -17.28
CA ASP A 252 19.87 -36.43 -17.33
C ASP A 252 19.20 -35.09 -16.94
N MET A 253 18.69 -34.39 -17.94
CA MET A 253 18.22 -33.00 -17.85
C MET A 253 17.02 -32.81 -16.90
N PHE A 254 16.14 -33.81 -16.76
CA PHE A 254 14.96 -33.72 -15.91
C PHE A 254 15.35 -33.77 -14.43
N LYS A 255 16.25 -34.69 -14.10
CA LYS A 255 16.80 -34.89 -12.76
C LYS A 255 17.70 -33.73 -12.30
N THR A 256 18.53 -33.21 -13.20
CA THR A 256 19.36 -32.01 -12.93
C THR A 256 18.49 -30.79 -12.62
N LYS A 257 17.42 -30.59 -13.40
CA LYS A 257 16.48 -29.49 -13.17
C LYS A 257 15.76 -29.61 -11.82
N GLU A 258 15.27 -30.80 -11.47
CA GLU A 258 14.63 -31.05 -10.17
C GLU A 258 15.60 -30.78 -9.00
N PHE A 259 16.86 -31.22 -9.12
CA PHE A 259 17.90 -30.95 -8.11
C PHE A 259 18.22 -29.45 -7.98
N LEU A 260 18.34 -28.72 -9.10
CA LEU A 260 18.63 -27.30 -9.13
C LEU A 260 17.46 -26.47 -8.59
N ASP A 261 16.22 -26.77 -9.01
CA ASP A 261 15.00 -26.10 -8.53
C ASP A 261 14.79 -26.31 -7.02
N TYR A 262 15.29 -27.43 -6.48
CA TYR A 262 15.21 -27.75 -5.06
C TYR A 262 16.28 -27.09 -4.19
N ASN A 263 17.51 -26.93 -4.70
CA ASN A 263 18.66 -26.44 -3.93
C ASN A 263 19.04 -24.97 -4.21
N PHE A 264 18.67 -24.41 -5.37
CA PHE A 264 19.14 -23.10 -5.84
C PHE A 264 18.06 -22.31 -6.56
N MET A 265 18.21 -20.98 -6.61
CA MET A 265 17.32 -20.15 -7.43
C MET A 265 17.73 -20.05 -8.89
N SER A 266 16.75 -19.78 -9.75
CA SER A 266 16.97 -19.47 -11.17
C SER A 266 17.98 -18.34 -11.42
N HIS A 267 18.12 -17.36 -10.51
CA HIS A 267 19.12 -16.29 -10.62
C HIS A 267 20.51 -16.64 -10.06
N GLN A 268 20.61 -17.74 -9.29
CA GLN A 268 21.88 -18.33 -8.83
C GLN A 268 22.40 -19.37 -9.82
N VAL A 269 21.55 -19.83 -10.75
CA VAL A 269 21.87 -20.81 -11.78
C VAL A 269 22.14 -20.11 -13.11
N ILE A 270 23.35 -20.24 -13.63
CA ILE A 270 23.72 -19.84 -14.99
C ILE A 270 23.59 -21.09 -15.87
N ASP A 271 22.48 -21.19 -16.58
CA ASP A 271 22.28 -22.19 -17.61
C ASP A 271 22.86 -21.69 -18.94
N VAL A 272 23.99 -22.28 -19.35
CA VAL A 272 24.69 -21.95 -20.59
C VAL A 272 23.78 -22.11 -21.82
N ARG A 273 22.86 -23.08 -21.80
CA ARG A 273 21.93 -23.33 -22.91
C ARG A 273 20.87 -22.26 -23.01
N SER A 274 20.23 -21.88 -21.90
CA SER A 274 19.25 -20.79 -21.86
C SER A 274 19.85 -19.43 -22.23
N VAL A 275 21.11 -19.17 -21.84
CA VAL A 275 21.85 -17.97 -22.27
C VAL A 275 22.04 -17.99 -23.78
N ALA A 276 22.47 -19.11 -24.36
CA ALA A 276 22.61 -19.26 -25.81
C ALA A 276 21.26 -19.09 -26.56
N THR A 277 20.16 -19.65 -26.03
CA THR A 277 18.82 -19.54 -26.64
C THR A 277 18.25 -18.13 -26.58
N ARG A 278 18.52 -17.33 -25.54
CA ARG A 278 18.08 -15.93 -25.47
C ARG A 278 18.89 -14.98 -26.36
N LEU A 279 20.09 -15.41 -26.76
CA LEU A 279 21.04 -14.67 -27.57
C LEU A 279 20.94 -15.02 -29.08
N SER A 280 19.90 -15.75 -29.48
CA SER A 280 19.87 -16.64 -30.65
C SER A 280 19.74 -16.02 -32.05
N SER A 281 20.12 -14.77 -32.30
CA SER A 281 20.14 -14.28 -33.68
C SER A 281 21.50 -14.45 -34.37
N GLU A 282 22.66 -14.20 -33.74
CA GLU A 282 23.96 -14.26 -34.44
C GLU A 282 25.19 -14.50 -33.52
N ILE A 283 25.08 -15.29 -32.44
CA ILE A 283 26.10 -15.32 -31.37
C ILE A 283 26.97 -16.60 -31.39
N THR A 284 28.30 -16.43 -31.24
CA THR A 284 29.30 -17.51 -31.17
C THR A 284 29.55 -18.01 -29.74
N ASP A 285 30.09 -19.23 -29.57
CA ASP A 285 30.49 -19.79 -28.26
C ASP A 285 31.37 -18.83 -27.43
N GLN A 286 32.16 -17.99 -28.10
CA GLN A 286 33.02 -16.99 -27.49
C GLN A 286 32.22 -15.92 -26.71
N THR A 287 31.16 -15.39 -27.31
CA THR A 287 30.33 -14.35 -26.69
C THR A 287 29.53 -14.92 -25.51
N VAL A 288 29.05 -16.16 -25.60
CA VAL A 288 28.42 -16.86 -24.48
C VAL A 288 29.43 -17.04 -23.34
N SER A 289 30.67 -17.43 -23.66
CA SER A 289 31.76 -17.50 -22.69
C SER A 289 32.06 -16.15 -22.03
N ASP A 290 32.00 -15.03 -22.75
CA ASP A 290 32.28 -13.70 -22.21
C ASP A 290 31.17 -13.21 -21.27
N VAL A 291 29.90 -13.46 -21.61
CA VAL A 291 28.75 -13.18 -20.73
C VAL A 291 28.81 -13.99 -19.45
N VAL A 292 29.08 -15.29 -19.56
CA VAL A 292 29.26 -16.18 -18.39
C VAL A 292 30.44 -15.70 -17.53
N SER A 293 31.56 -15.29 -18.14
CA SER A 293 32.74 -14.77 -17.43
C SER A 293 32.42 -13.47 -16.67
N TYR A 294 31.65 -12.56 -17.26
CA TYR A 294 31.24 -11.31 -16.63
C TYR A 294 30.35 -11.56 -15.40
N ILE A 295 29.33 -12.43 -15.52
CA ILE A 295 28.44 -12.78 -14.40
C ILE A 295 29.23 -13.45 -13.28
N ILE A 296 30.14 -14.38 -13.63
CA ILE A 296 31.05 -14.99 -12.68
C ILE A 296 31.86 -13.89 -11.98
N LYS A 297 32.49 -12.96 -12.71
CA LYS A 297 33.33 -11.90 -12.14
C LYS A 297 32.61 -11.02 -11.11
N GLU A 298 31.34 -10.69 -11.32
CA GLU A 298 30.59 -9.77 -10.45
C GLU A 298 29.91 -10.45 -9.25
N ARG A 299 29.92 -11.80 -9.16
CA ARG A 299 29.19 -12.57 -8.13
C ARG A 299 29.65 -12.34 -6.68
N SER A 300 30.95 -12.10 -6.46
CA SER A 300 31.53 -11.90 -5.13
C SER A 300 31.06 -10.61 -4.47
N LYS A 301 30.86 -9.54 -5.26
CA LYS A 301 30.29 -8.27 -4.78
C LYS A 301 28.85 -8.39 -4.27
N LEU A 302 28.14 -9.43 -4.70
CA LEU A 302 26.73 -9.68 -4.36
C LEU A 302 26.57 -10.83 -3.34
N ASN A 303 27.68 -11.38 -2.83
CA ASN A 303 27.71 -12.56 -1.95
C ASN A 303 26.92 -13.77 -2.50
N LEU A 304 26.90 -13.96 -3.82
CA LEU A 304 26.15 -15.02 -4.50
C LEU A 304 27.01 -16.26 -4.74
N THR A 305 26.58 -17.42 -4.25
CA THR A 305 27.08 -18.72 -4.72
C THR A 305 26.48 -18.99 -6.09
N SER A 306 27.30 -19.00 -7.14
CA SER A 306 26.85 -19.21 -8.52
C SER A 306 27.00 -20.67 -8.93
N VAL A 307 25.95 -21.23 -9.53
CA VAL A 307 25.92 -22.58 -10.07
C VAL A 307 25.92 -22.50 -11.59
N ILE A 308 26.88 -23.15 -12.26
CA ILE A 308 26.92 -23.21 -13.73
C ILE A 308 26.43 -24.57 -14.19
N SER A 309 25.33 -24.58 -14.94
CA SER A 309 24.82 -25.75 -15.65
C SER A 309 25.22 -25.68 -17.12
N TYR A 310 25.79 -26.77 -17.65
CA TYR A 310 26.33 -26.80 -19.01
C TYR A 310 26.18 -28.18 -19.68
N PRO A 311 25.96 -28.21 -21.02
CA PRO A 311 25.91 -29.46 -21.76
C PRO A 311 27.30 -30.10 -21.84
N THR A 312 27.34 -31.43 -21.99
CA THR A 312 28.59 -32.22 -21.96
C THR A 312 29.65 -31.76 -22.98
N GLU A 313 29.23 -31.14 -24.09
CA GLU A 313 30.13 -30.66 -25.16
C GLU A 313 30.65 -29.23 -24.95
N PHE A 314 30.09 -28.47 -24.00
CA PHE A 314 30.54 -27.11 -23.69
C PHE A 314 31.79 -27.13 -22.81
N ASN A 315 32.88 -26.55 -23.31
CA ASN A 315 34.18 -26.53 -22.61
C ASN A 315 34.21 -25.42 -21.55
N ILE A 316 33.61 -25.70 -20.38
CA ILE A 316 33.56 -24.77 -19.26
C ILE A 316 34.95 -24.42 -18.70
N ASP A 317 35.92 -25.34 -18.80
CA ASP A 317 37.26 -25.15 -18.26
C ASP A 317 38.00 -23.98 -18.92
N LYS A 318 37.80 -23.76 -20.23
CA LYS A 318 38.32 -22.57 -20.94
C LYS A 318 37.74 -21.26 -20.41
N VAL A 319 36.48 -21.25 -19.98
CA VAL A 319 35.81 -20.06 -19.43
C VAL A 319 36.40 -19.73 -18.06
N ILE A 320 36.62 -20.76 -17.22
CA ILE A 320 37.21 -20.59 -15.90
C ILE A 320 38.66 -20.12 -15.99
N GLU A 321 39.46 -20.71 -16.87
CA GLU A 321 40.86 -20.32 -17.05
C GLU A 321 41.00 -18.83 -17.45
N ARG A 322 40.03 -18.29 -18.21
CA ARG A 322 39.97 -16.85 -18.54
C ARG A 322 39.67 -15.99 -17.33
N VAL A 323 38.73 -16.40 -16.48
CA VAL A 323 38.38 -15.67 -15.26
C VAL A 323 39.54 -15.68 -14.26
N GLU A 324 40.24 -16.81 -14.11
CA GLU A 324 41.40 -16.95 -13.22
C GLU A 324 42.61 -16.11 -13.65
N LYS A 325 42.70 -15.75 -14.93
CA LYS A 325 43.75 -14.89 -15.50
C LYS A 325 43.50 -13.38 -15.31
N ILE A 326 42.34 -12.98 -14.80
CA ILE A 326 42.01 -11.57 -14.52
C ILE A 326 42.73 -11.16 -13.21
N PRO A 327 43.45 -10.01 -13.16
CA PRO A 327 44.27 -9.62 -12.02
C PRO A 327 43.50 -9.64 -10.67
N LYS A 328 44.12 -10.26 -9.66
CA LYS A 328 43.62 -10.47 -8.29
C LYS A 328 43.69 -9.17 -7.44
N ASP A 329 43.07 -8.10 -7.91
CA ASP A 329 43.02 -6.84 -7.16
C ASP A 329 41.74 -6.70 -6.31
N ALA A 330 41.01 -7.81 -6.10
CA ALA A 330 39.89 -7.88 -5.18
C ALA A 330 40.10 -9.07 -4.22
N GLU A 331 39.83 -8.82 -2.94
CA GLU A 331 40.22 -9.53 -1.73
C GLU A 331 39.95 -11.05 -1.68
N GLU A 332 40.61 -11.70 -0.71
CA GLU A 332 40.60 -13.12 -0.38
C GLU A 332 39.22 -13.78 -0.47
N GLY A 333 39.13 -14.94 -1.13
CA GLY A 333 38.04 -15.89 -0.90
C GLY A 333 37.30 -16.46 -2.11
N THR A 334 37.84 -16.46 -3.32
CA THR A 334 37.22 -17.28 -4.39
C THR A 334 37.63 -18.75 -4.23
N LYS A 335 36.86 -19.53 -3.47
CA LYS A 335 37.00 -20.99 -3.47
C LYS A 335 36.20 -21.60 -4.62
N LEU A 336 36.90 -22.16 -5.59
CA LEU A 336 36.29 -23.03 -6.60
C LEU A 336 35.98 -24.38 -5.96
N SER A 337 34.72 -24.79 -6.00
CA SER A 337 34.25 -26.08 -5.47
C SER A 337 33.64 -26.89 -6.61
N ILE A 338 34.27 -28.01 -6.96
CA ILE A 338 33.76 -28.90 -8.02
C ILE A 338 32.79 -29.90 -7.36
N PHE A 339 31.52 -29.86 -7.75
CA PHE A 339 30.49 -30.77 -7.25
C PHE A 339 30.02 -31.72 -8.37
N PRO A 340 30.51 -32.97 -8.43
CA PRO A 340 29.95 -33.94 -9.35
C PRO A 340 28.58 -34.38 -8.83
N VAL A 341 27.51 -34.03 -9.56
CA VAL A 341 26.18 -34.56 -9.28
C VAL A 341 26.17 -36.04 -9.67
N SER A 342 26.26 -36.93 -8.70
CA SER A 342 26.12 -38.37 -8.93
C SER A 342 24.65 -38.77 -9.01
N GLN A 343 24.34 -39.87 -9.71
CA GLN A 343 22.98 -40.40 -9.79
C GLN A 343 22.39 -40.72 -8.40
N ALA A 344 23.24 -41.09 -7.44
CA ALA A 344 22.87 -41.31 -6.04
C ALA A 344 22.50 -40.02 -5.28
N SER A 345 23.20 -38.90 -5.56
CA SER A 345 22.91 -37.59 -4.95
C SER A 345 21.56 -37.02 -5.38
N ILE A 346 21.11 -37.39 -6.58
CA ILE A 346 19.79 -37.02 -7.12
C ILE A 346 18.67 -37.86 -6.47
N GLU A 347 18.94 -39.15 -6.21
CA GLU A 347 17.95 -40.08 -5.67
C GLU A 347 17.65 -39.85 -4.17
N ASN A 348 18.63 -39.37 -3.39
CA ASN A 348 18.48 -39.13 -1.94
C ASN A 348 18.09 -37.69 -1.53
N LYS A 349 17.99 -36.74 -2.47
CA LYS A 349 17.68 -35.32 -2.19
C LYS A 349 18.59 -34.68 -1.12
N ASP A 350 19.90 -34.82 -1.29
CA ASP A 350 20.89 -34.19 -0.39
C ASP A 350 20.80 -32.65 -0.46
N PHE A 351 20.91 -31.97 0.69
CA PHE A 351 20.81 -30.50 0.78
C PHE A 351 22.18 -29.83 0.72
N VAL A 352 22.31 -28.76 -0.07
CA VAL A 352 23.51 -27.90 -0.09
C VAL A 352 23.32 -26.70 0.84
N ASN A 353 24.14 -26.58 1.89
CA ASN A 353 24.10 -25.48 2.88
C ASN A 353 25.25 -24.48 2.67
N ILE A 354 24.94 -23.18 2.56
CA ILE A 354 25.96 -22.14 2.36
C ILE A 354 26.46 -21.60 3.70
N GLN A 355 27.76 -21.69 3.97
CA GLN A 355 28.39 -21.11 5.16
C GLN A 355 28.80 -19.66 4.92
N ARG A 356 28.18 -18.73 5.65
CA ARG A 356 28.60 -17.33 5.77
C ARG A 356 29.35 -17.13 7.10
N GLU A 357 30.56 -16.58 7.06
CA GLU A 357 31.20 -16.03 8.27
C GLU A 357 30.52 -14.69 8.60
N SER A 358 29.95 -14.52 9.80
CA SER A 358 29.40 -13.22 10.21
C SER A 358 29.50 -12.98 11.72
N ASP A 359 29.87 -11.76 12.10
CA ASP A 359 29.89 -11.24 13.48
C ASP A 359 28.49 -10.81 13.98
N LEU A 360 27.41 -11.30 13.34
CA LEU A 360 26.02 -10.90 13.61
C LEU A 360 25.46 -11.52 14.90
N LYS A 361 24.54 -10.81 15.55
CA LYS A 361 24.00 -11.19 16.88
C LYS A 361 23.13 -12.45 16.78
N ASP A 362 23.41 -13.40 17.67
CA ASP A 362 22.62 -14.62 17.92
C ASP A 362 21.72 -14.39 19.14
N GLU A 363 20.63 -13.65 18.95
CA GLU A 363 19.65 -13.33 20.01
C GLU A 363 18.24 -13.80 19.61
N PRO A 364 17.43 -14.28 20.56
CA PRO A 364 16.07 -14.73 20.26
C PRO A 364 15.14 -13.53 20.04
N LEU A 365 14.23 -13.65 19.07
CA LEU A 365 13.31 -12.59 18.69
C LEU A 365 11.86 -13.08 18.69
N PHE A 366 10.95 -12.13 18.77
CA PHE A 366 9.55 -12.34 18.42
C PHE A 366 9.15 -11.28 17.38
N LEU A 367 8.88 -11.75 16.17
CA LEU A 367 8.56 -10.93 15.01
C LEU A 367 7.05 -10.78 14.92
N VAL A 368 6.54 -9.59 14.62
CA VAL A 368 5.10 -9.27 14.50
C VAL A 368 4.84 -8.66 13.13
N GLY A 369 3.87 -9.21 12.38
CA GLY A 369 3.50 -8.76 11.04
C GLY A 369 2.84 -7.38 10.99
N ASP A 370 2.24 -7.08 9.83
CA ASP A 370 1.57 -5.79 9.57
C ASP A 370 0.41 -5.59 10.54
N VAL A 371 0.44 -4.48 11.28
CA VAL A 371 -0.43 -4.26 12.45
C VAL A 371 -1.76 -3.62 12.06
N HIS A 372 -1.71 -2.58 11.22
CA HIS A 372 -2.87 -1.84 10.74
C HIS A 372 -3.94 -1.64 11.81
N GLY A 373 -3.58 -0.95 12.90
CA GLY A 373 -4.53 -0.58 13.95
C GLY A 373 -5.15 -1.72 14.76
N CYS A 374 -4.73 -2.98 14.60
CA CYS A 374 -5.19 -4.14 15.38
C CYS A 374 -4.58 -4.15 16.79
N VAL A 375 -4.84 -3.09 17.56
CA VAL A 375 -4.13 -2.81 18.80
C VAL A 375 -4.40 -3.84 19.90
N THR A 376 -5.58 -4.47 19.94
CA THR A 376 -5.84 -5.51 20.96
C THR A 376 -4.99 -6.74 20.69
N ALA A 377 -4.90 -7.14 19.43
CA ALA A 377 -4.09 -8.28 18.99
C ALA A 377 -2.59 -8.03 19.26
N VAL A 378 -2.09 -6.83 18.93
CA VAL A 378 -0.70 -6.43 19.27
C VAL A 378 -0.45 -6.50 20.77
N LYS A 379 -1.35 -5.97 21.59
CA LYS A 379 -1.22 -5.96 23.05
C LYS A 379 -1.19 -7.37 23.62
N GLU A 380 -2.01 -8.28 23.10
CA GLU A 380 -2.00 -9.68 23.51
C GLU A 380 -0.68 -10.37 23.18
N LEU A 381 -0.21 -10.27 21.92
CA LEU A 381 1.06 -10.87 21.50
C LEU A 381 2.23 -10.33 22.32
N THR A 382 2.36 -9.00 22.41
CA THR A 382 3.45 -8.36 23.16
C THR A 382 3.36 -8.62 24.68
N GLY A 383 2.15 -8.77 25.21
CA GLY A 383 1.88 -9.15 26.60
C GLY A 383 2.36 -10.57 26.93
N LYS A 384 2.07 -11.55 26.06
CA LYS A 384 2.57 -12.93 26.19
C LYS A 384 4.09 -12.98 26.22
N ILE A 385 4.77 -12.29 25.29
CA ILE A 385 6.23 -12.22 25.28
C ILE A 385 6.79 -11.53 26.53
N ARG A 386 6.10 -10.49 27.03
CA ARG A 386 6.48 -9.86 28.29
C ARG A 386 6.37 -10.83 29.47
N HIS A 387 5.30 -11.63 29.53
CA HIS A 387 5.07 -12.64 30.57
C HIS A 387 6.11 -13.76 30.54
N GLU A 388 6.34 -14.36 29.36
CA GLU A 388 7.42 -15.33 29.17
C GLU A 388 8.76 -14.77 29.63
N ASN A 389 9.00 -13.49 29.30
CA ASN A 389 10.22 -12.82 29.69
C ASN A 389 10.32 -12.53 31.21
N LEU A 390 9.21 -12.56 31.95
CA LEU A 390 9.11 -12.42 33.41
C LEU A 390 9.29 -13.76 34.12
N GLU A 391 8.65 -14.81 33.63
CA GLU A 391 8.66 -16.14 34.26
C GLU A 391 9.98 -16.88 34.08
N GLY A 392 10.53 -16.89 32.86
CA GLY A 392 11.74 -17.66 32.57
C GLY A 392 13.01 -17.14 33.28
N GLU A 393 12.95 -15.93 33.87
CA GLU A 393 14.02 -15.40 34.73
C GLU A 393 14.15 -16.17 36.07
N HIS A 394 13.21 -17.05 36.44
CA HIS A 394 13.14 -17.71 37.76
C HIS A 394 13.70 -19.16 37.83
N GLY A 395 14.56 -19.60 36.90
CA GLY A 395 15.39 -20.80 37.11
C GLY A 395 15.51 -21.80 35.97
N ASP A 396 15.10 -21.46 34.75
CA ASP A 396 15.30 -22.36 33.60
C ASP A 396 16.69 -22.18 32.97
N LYS A 397 17.43 -23.28 32.76
CA LYS A 397 18.81 -23.26 32.26
C LYS A 397 18.90 -22.90 30.77
N GLU A 398 17.80 -22.97 30.02
CA GLU A 398 17.73 -22.66 28.59
C GLU A 398 16.99 -21.36 28.24
N TYR A 399 16.49 -20.62 29.23
CA TYR A 399 15.68 -19.42 28.98
C TYR A 399 16.50 -18.29 28.31
N ARG A 400 15.95 -17.75 27.21
CA ARG A 400 16.53 -16.60 26.50
C ARG A 400 15.51 -15.46 26.42
N LYS A 401 15.86 -14.30 26.95
CA LYS A 401 15.03 -13.09 26.91
C LYS A 401 14.81 -12.61 25.47
N ARG A 402 13.56 -12.54 25.02
CA ARG A 402 13.18 -12.20 23.64
C ARG A 402 12.97 -10.71 23.41
N LYS A 403 13.45 -10.20 22.28
CA LYS A 403 13.19 -8.84 21.79
C LYS A 403 12.07 -8.84 20.76
N ILE A 404 11.16 -7.87 20.83
CA ILE A 404 10.04 -7.75 19.88
C ILE A 404 10.50 -6.96 18.64
N VAL A 405 10.11 -7.40 17.45
CA VAL A 405 10.40 -6.72 16.18
C VAL A 405 9.10 -6.60 15.38
N PHE A 406 8.65 -5.38 15.13
CA PHE A 406 7.50 -5.08 14.27
C PHE A 406 7.95 -4.94 12.82
N VAL A 407 7.22 -5.56 11.89
CA VAL A 407 7.57 -5.65 10.47
C VAL A 407 6.94 -4.50 9.62
N GLY A 408 6.44 -3.47 10.28
CA GLY A 408 5.94 -2.24 9.66
C GLY A 408 4.42 -2.14 9.66
N ASP A 409 3.93 -1.09 9.00
CA ASP A 409 2.51 -0.78 8.82
C ASP A 409 1.74 -0.79 10.14
N ILE A 410 2.08 0.16 11.00
CA ILE A 410 1.48 0.27 12.34
C ILE A 410 -0.01 0.64 12.27
N GLY A 411 -0.35 1.56 11.37
CA GLY A 411 -1.71 2.05 11.16
C GLY A 411 -2.04 2.13 9.67
N ASP A 412 -3.12 2.85 9.35
CA ASP A 412 -3.81 2.86 8.05
C ASP A 412 -4.64 1.57 7.86
N ARG A 413 -5.94 1.70 7.55
CA ARG A 413 -6.94 0.61 7.34
C ARG A 413 -7.40 -0.15 8.59
N GLY A 414 -6.96 0.28 9.77
CA GLY A 414 -7.25 -0.39 11.04
C GLY A 414 -8.35 0.27 11.87
N PRO A 415 -8.99 -0.48 12.80
CA PRO A 415 -9.99 0.09 13.69
C PRO A 415 -9.43 1.07 14.74
N TYR A 416 -8.13 0.95 15.09
CA TYR A 416 -7.47 1.71 16.17
C TYR A 416 -6.06 2.17 15.76
N ASP A 417 -5.94 2.78 14.58
CA ASP A 417 -4.66 3.19 14.00
C ASP A 417 -3.85 4.12 14.92
N ALA A 418 -4.48 5.16 15.48
CA ALA A 418 -3.82 6.10 16.38
C ALA A 418 -3.33 5.42 17.68
N GLU A 419 -4.13 4.53 18.27
CA GLU A 419 -3.77 3.75 19.46
C GLU A 419 -2.58 2.83 19.20
N ALA A 420 -2.56 2.16 18.04
CA ALA A 420 -1.47 1.27 17.66
C ALA A 420 -0.15 2.06 17.53
N VAL A 421 -0.17 3.23 16.88
CA VAL A 421 0.98 4.13 16.77
C VAL A 421 1.50 4.56 18.14
N ILE A 422 0.60 4.97 19.05
CA ILE A 422 0.96 5.40 20.42
C ILE A 422 1.61 4.23 21.18
N TYR A 423 0.97 3.06 21.17
CA TYR A 423 1.41 1.88 21.92
C TYR A 423 2.79 1.39 21.45
N ILE A 424 2.96 1.23 20.14
CA ILE A 424 4.23 0.77 19.56
C ILE A 424 5.33 1.81 19.79
N SER A 425 5.02 3.12 19.69
CA SER A 425 5.99 4.17 19.99
C SER A 425 6.53 4.10 21.41
N ALA A 426 5.66 3.84 22.39
CA ALA A 426 6.08 3.65 23.78
C ALA A 426 7.01 2.44 23.94
N LEU A 427 6.71 1.30 23.30
CA LEU A 427 7.55 0.10 23.37
C LEU A 427 8.93 0.30 22.74
N VAL A 428 8.99 0.96 21.58
CA VAL A 428 10.24 1.24 20.87
C VAL A 428 11.11 2.21 21.68
N ARG A 429 10.54 3.31 22.19
CA ARG A 429 11.28 4.31 23.00
C ARG A 429 11.81 3.74 24.32
N GLN A 430 11.11 2.77 24.90
CA GLN A 430 11.58 2.03 26.09
C GLN A 430 12.68 0.99 25.78
N GLY A 431 13.04 0.80 24.51
CA GLY A 431 13.99 -0.21 24.06
C GLY A 431 13.47 -1.65 24.14
N ARG A 432 12.14 -1.83 24.26
CA ARG A 432 11.48 -3.14 24.35
C ARG A 432 11.15 -3.75 22.98
N ALA A 433 11.05 -2.90 21.96
CA ALA A 433 10.77 -3.31 20.59
C ALA A 433 11.69 -2.60 19.58
N VAL A 434 11.81 -3.18 18.39
CA VAL A 434 12.36 -2.55 17.18
C VAL A 434 11.22 -2.42 16.17
N LEU A 435 11.18 -1.30 15.46
CA LEU A 435 10.27 -1.09 14.33
C LEU A 435 11.06 -1.14 13.02
N ILE A 436 10.65 -2.01 12.10
CA ILE A 436 11.02 -1.94 10.68
C ILE A 436 9.95 -1.08 9.99
N LYS A 437 10.36 -0.06 9.24
CA LYS A 437 9.44 0.95 8.69
C LYS A 437 8.74 0.47 7.41
N GLY A 438 7.40 0.44 7.43
CA GLY A 438 6.55 0.16 6.28
C GLY A 438 6.25 1.37 5.38
N ASN A 439 5.47 1.16 4.32
CA ASN A 439 5.05 2.25 3.41
C ASN A 439 4.00 3.16 4.05
N HIS A 440 3.08 2.60 4.83
CA HIS A 440 2.05 3.35 5.52
C HIS A 440 2.66 4.19 6.65
N ASP A 441 3.67 3.66 7.34
CA ASP A 441 4.48 4.39 8.33
C ASP A 441 5.20 5.60 7.71
N GLU A 442 5.76 5.43 6.51
CA GLU A 442 6.44 6.50 5.76
C GLU A 442 5.45 7.55 5.25
N ASN A 443 4.22 7.16 4.89
CA ASN A 443 3.15 8.11 4.55
C ASN A 443 2.74 8.92 5.78
N LEU A 444 2.54 8.26 6.92
CA LEU A 444 2.20 8.91 8.19
C LEU A 444 3.27 9.92 8.59
N LEU A 445 4.56 9.57 8.47
CA LEU A 445 5.69 10.47 8.71
C LEU A 445 5.60 11.75 7.86
N LYS A 446 5.27 11.63 6.56
CA LYS A 446 5.14 12.79 5.67
C LYS A 446 3.99 13.70 6.06
N VAL A 447 2.84 13.12 6.42
CA VAL A 447 1.66 13.89 6.82
C VAL A 447 1.90 14.59 8.17
N LEU A 448 2.52 13.91 9.14
CA LEU A 448 2.85 14.51 10.44
C LEU A 448 3.83 15.69 10.30
N LYS A 449 4.76 15.65 9.33
CA LYS A 449 5.67 16.76 8.99
C LYS A 449 5.03 17.92 8.22
N GLY A 450 3.75 17.83 7.86
CA GLY A 450 3.04 18.92 7.18
C GLY A 450 3.14 18.91 5.65
N ASN A 451 3.59 17.82 5.02
CA ASN A 451 3.55 17.68 3.56
C ASN A 451 2.10 17.37 3.12
N LEU A 452 1.38 18.40 2.69
CA LEU A 452 0.02 18.27 2.12
C LEU A 452 0.09 17.54 0.77
N GLY A 453 -0.63 16.42 0.64
CA GLY A 453 -0.76 15.66 -0.62
C GLY A 453 0.04 14.35 -0.73
N GLY A 454 0.70 13.90 0.34
CA GLY A 454 1.57 12.71 0.30
C GLY A 454 0.99 11.38 0.82
N GLY A 455 -0.19 11.40 1.46
CA GLY A 455 -0.79 10.23 2.12
C GLY A 455 -2.24 9.95 1.66
N SER A 456 -2.70 8.72 1.89
CA SER A 456 -4.08 8.27 1.62
C SER A 456 -5.09 9.01 2.51
N ARG A 457 -6.40 8.91 2.23
CA ARG A 457 -7.45 9.53 3.07
C ARG A 457 -7.33 9.03 4.51
N GLU A 458 -7.02 7.75 4.66
CA GLU A 458 -6.87 6.98 5.89
C GLU A 458 -5.62 7.42 6.68
N THR A 459 -4.48 7.57 6.02
CA THR A 459 -3.26 8.13 6.64
C THR A 459 -3.53 9.53 7.22
N ASN A 460 -4.25 10.37 6.47
CA ASN A 460 -4.57 11.74 6.92
C ASN A 460 -5.49 11.73 8.15
N GLN A 461 -6.45 10.81 8.20
CA GLN A 461 -7.34 10.63 9.34
C GLN A 461 -6.56 10.19 10.59
N THR A 462 -5.67 9.19 10.47
CA THR A 462 -4.78 8.75 11.56
C THR A 462 -3.95 9.91 12.11
N ALA A 463 -3.34 10.70 11.22
CA ALA A 463 -2.54 11.85 11.60
C ALA A 463 -3.36 12.94 12.34
N LYS A 464 -4.62 13.14 11.93
CA LYS A 464 -5.55 14.06 12.58
C LYS A 464 -5.88 13.58 14.01
N GLU A 465 -6.26 12.32 14.17
CA GLU A 465 -6.59 11.75 15.48
C GLU A 465 -5.42 11.79 16.46
N LEU A 466 -4.21 11.51 15.99
CA LEU A 466 -3.00 11.66 16.80
C LEU A 466 -2.83 13.09 17.31
N LYS A 467 -3.00 14.10 16.42
CA LYS A 467 -2.86 15.53 16.78
C LYS A 467 -3.96 16.02 17.71
N GLU A 468 -5.15 15.45 17.64
CA GLU A 468 -6.26 15.77 18.55
C GLU A 468 -6.04 15.19 19.96
N ARG A 469 -5.34 14.06 20.06
CA ARG A 469 -5.13 13.32 21.32
C ARG A 469 -3.83 13.66 22.03
N LEU A 470 -2.80 14.08 21.30
CA LEU A 470 -1.44 14.25 21.81
C LEU A 470 -0.96 15.69 21.65
N GLY A 471 -0.23 16.19 22.64
CA GLY A 471 0.48 17.47 22.51
C GLY A 471 1.60 17.43 21.45
N GLU A 472 2.00 18.60 20.95
CA GLU A 472 3.00 18.74 19.88
C GLU A 472 4.31 17.99 20.15
N ARG A 473 4.76 17.94 21.41
CA ARG A 473 5.99 17.20 21.78
C ARG A 473 5.85 15.69 21.66
N SER A 474 4.67 15.15 21.98
CA SER A 474 4.38 13.73 21.86
C SER A 474 4.29 13.33 20.38
N ILE A 475 3.73 14.21 19.53
CA ILE A 475 3.77 14.07 18.07
C ILE A 475 5.22 14.11 17.55
N GLN A 476 6.04 15.04 18.04
CA GLN A 476 7.44 15.14 17.64
C GLN A 476 8.23 13.87 17.98
N LYS A 477 7.96 13.23 19.13
CA LYS A 477 8.57 11.95 19.50
C LYS A 477 8.17 10.80 18.57
N ILE A 478 6.95 10.80 18.03
CA ILE A 478 6.50 9.83 17.02
C ILE A 478 7.23 10.08 15.70
N ILE A 479 7.36 11.35 15.28
CA ILE A 479 8.11 11.73 14.08
C ILE A 479 9.56 11.23 14.18
N GLU A 480 10.25 11.52 15.28
CA GLU A 480 11.64 11.11 15.51
C GLU A 480 11.81 9.59 15.43
N MET A 481 10.88 8.82 16.02
CA MET A 481 10.89 7.36 15.93
C MET A 481 10.78 6.87 14.47
N LEU A 482 9.83 7.40 13.70
CA LEU A 482 9.60 7.03 12.31
C LEU A 482 10.76 7.45 11.40
N GLU A 483 11.45 8.55 11.71
CA GLU A 483 12.64 9.00 10.97
C GLU A 483 13.82 8.03 11.12
N VAL A 484 14.04 7.51 12.33
CA VAL A 484 15.19 6.64 12.63
C VAL A 484 14.91 5.15 12.41
N ALA A 485 13.64 4.77 12.26
CA ALA A 485 13.25 3.38 12.02
C ALA A 485 13.87 2.86 10.69
N PRO A 486 14.65 1.77 10.74
CA PRO A 486 15.28 1.21 9.56
C PRO A 486 14.25 0.56 8.64
N THR A 487 14.57 0.48 7.37
CA THR A 487 13.75 -0.17 6.34
C THR A 487 14.11 -1.66 6.20
N PHE A 488 15.24 -2.04 6.82
CA PHE A 488 15.85 -3.36 6.76
C PHE A 488 16.77 -3.58 7.98
N MET A 489 16.76 -4.78 8.57
CA MET A 489 17.69 -5.16 9.64
C MET A 489 18.06 -6.64 9.62
N GLU A 490 19.31 -6.96 9.95
CA GLU A 490 19.87 -8.32 9.95
C GLU A 490 20.22 -8.83 11.36
N TRP A 491 20.01 -10.12 11.55
CA TRP A 491 20.48 -10.95 12.66
C TRP A 491 21.17 -12.20 12.11
N LYS A 492 21.82 -12.97 12.97
CA LYS A 492 22.46 -14.22 12.55
C LYS A 492 21.41 -15.15 11.90
N ASN A 493 21.58 -15.49 10.63
CA ASN A 493 20.67 -16.32 9.83
C ASN A 493 19.24 -15.75 9.67
N LEU A 494 19.03 -14.45 9.86
CA LEU A 494 17.73 -13.78 9.73
C LEU A 494 17.87 -12.37 9.14
N ALA A 495 16.97 -12.02 8.23
CA ALA A 495 16.77 -10.71 7.66
C ALA A 495 15.30 -10.30 7.84
N VAL A 496 15.04 -9.07 8.26
CA VAL A 496 13.67 -8.56 8.45
C VAL A 496 13.46 -7.32 7.59
N VAL A 497 12.39 -7.33 6.79
CA VAL A 497 12.01 -6.30 5.81
C VAL A 497 10.51 -6.09 5.87
N HIS A 498 9.98 -4.95 5.43
CA HIS A 498 8.54 -4.78 5.37
C HIS A 498 7.88 -5.54 4.19
N ALA A 499 8.38 -5.38 2.96
CA ALA A 499 7.82 -6.06 1.79
C ALA A 499 8.74 -7.16 1.21
N SER A 500 9.71 -6.80 0.35
CA SER A 500 10.57 -7.78 -0.32
C SER A 500 12.00 -7.28 -0.53
N LEU A 501 12.94 -8.21 -0.73
CA LEU A 501 14.33 -7.88 -1.08
C LEU A 501 14.78 -8.64 -2.33
N PRO A 502 14.96 -7.98 -3.48
CA PRO A 502 15.36 -8.68 -4.69
C PRO A 502 16.74 -9.35 -4.61
N ARG A 503 17.68 -8.80 -3.81
CA ARG A 503 19.02 -9.35 -3.50
C ARG A 503 19.44 -8.95 -2.07
N MET A 504 20.21 -9.78 -1.37
CA MET A 504 20.78 -9.44 -0.05
C MET A 504 21.95 -8.45 -0.23
N PRO A 505 21.87 -7.21 0.32
CA PRO A 505 22.97 -6.24 0.25
C PRO A 505 24.07 -6.53 1.29
N LEU A 506 25.26 -5.96 1.10
CA LEU A 506 26.37 -6.01 2.10
C LEU A 506 26.10 -5.09 3.30
N SER A 507 25.34 -4.00 3.11
CA SER A 507 24.88 -3.11 4.18
C SER A 507 23.59 -2.37 3.78
N ALA A 508 22.86 -1.84 4.77
CA ALA A 508 21.64 -1.05 4.55
C ALA A 508 21.85 0.22 3.70
N LYS A 509 23.10 0.69 3.55
CA LYS A 509 23.46 1.87 2.74
C LYS A 509 23.57 1.56 1.24
N ASP A 510 23.64 0.29 0.88
CA ASP A 510 23.86 -0.16 -0.50
C ASP A 510 22.55 -0.41 -1.26
N ILE A 511 21.40 -0.16 -0.61
CA ILE A 511 20.08 -0.22 -1.25
C ILE A 511 19.87 1.08 -2.02
N ASP A 512 19.94 1.00 -3.36
CA ASP A 512 19.69 2.15 -4.21
C ASP A 512 18.21 2.60 -4.18
N LYS A 513 17.95 3.76 -4.79
CA LYS A 513 16.62 4.41 -4.79
C LYS A 513 15.55 3.56 -5.48
N ASP A 514 15.92 2.73 -6.47
CA ASP A 514 14.97 1.87 -7.18
C ASP A 514 14.71 0.58 -6.40
N SER A 515 15.72 0.05 -5.71
CA SER A 515 15.65 -1.09 -4.78
C SER A 515 14.83 -0.76 -3.54
N SER A 516 14.85 0.49 -3.08
CA SER A 516 14.00 0.97 -1.97
C SER A 516 12.50 0.77 -2.24
N ARG A 517 12.07 0.81 -3.52
CA ARG A 517 10.66 0.60 -3.91
C ARG A 517 10.19 -0.85 -3.70
N TYR A 518 11.11 -1.82 -3.67
CA TYR A 518 10.79 -3.24 -3.43
C TYR A 518 10.77 -3.58 -1.94
N VAL A 519 11.60 -2.91 -1.13
CA VAL A 519 11.68 -3.04 0.33
C VAL A 519 10.46 -2.43 1.02
N HIS A 520 9.92 -1.35 0.44
CA HIS A 520 8.77 -0.61 0.94
C HIS A 520 7.43 -0.99 0.30
N GLY A 521 7.42 -1.72 -0.82
CA GLY A 521 6.23 -1.86 -1.66
C GLY A 521 6.05 -0.68 -2.63
N LEU A 522 5.44 -0.95 -3.80
CA LEU A 522 5.30 0.03 -4.89
C LEU A 522 4.33 1.17 -4.53
N LYS A 523 4.68 2.42 -4.90
CA LYS A 523 3.80 3.60 -4.89
C LYS A 523 3.25 3.92 -6.28
N GLY A 524 1.95 4.25 -6.35
CA GLY A 524 1.33 5.09 -7.39
C GLY A 524 0.44 4.38 -8.41
N GLU A 525 -0.77 4.93 -8.61
CA GLU A 525 -1.74 4.79 -9.73
C GLU A 525 -2.03 3.42 -10.37
N PHE A 526 -1.54 2.34 -9.79
CA PHE A 526 -1.92 0.96 -10.12
C PHE A 526 -2.67 0.27 -8.96
N ALA A 527 -3.33 1.04 -8.09
CA ALA A 527 -4.25 0.54 -7.07
C ALA A 527 -5.59 0.00 -7.64
N GLY A 528 -5.59 -0.40 -8.92
CA GLY A 528 -6.74 -0.92 -9.65
C GLY A 528 -6.53 -2.30 -10.27
N GLY A 529 -5.46 -3.02 -9.95
CA GLY A 529 -5.27 -4.34 -10.52
C GLY A 529 -4.34 -5.23 -9.70
N ARG A 530 -4.94 -6.22 -9.03
CA ARG A 530 -4.24 -7.45 -8.60
C ARG A 530 -3.37 -8.06 -9.73
N ILE A 531 -3.70 -7.77 -10.99
CA ILE A 531 -3.02 -8.22 -12.22
C ILE A 531 -1.56 -7.71 -12.32
N GLN A 532 -1.18 -6.57 -11.71
CA GLN A 532 0.24 -6.16 -11.67
C GLN A 532 0.98 -6.57 -10.39
N THR A 533 0.26 -6.74 -9.27
CA THR A 533 0.80 -7.39 -8.07
C THR A 533 1.22 -8.84 -8.38
N GLU A 534 0.50 -9.53 -9.29
CA GLU A 534 0.90 -10.84 -9.84
C GLU A 534 2.26 -10.84 -10.57
N LYS A 535 2.74 -9.69 -11.07
CA LYS A 535 4.07 -9.58 -11.69
C LYS A 535 5.20 -9.36 -10.67
N LEU A 536 4.88 -9.01 -9.44
CA LEU A 536 5.80 -9.03 -8.29
C LEU A 536 5.78 -10.40 -7.59
N LYS A 537 5.69 -11.50 -8.35
CA LYS A 537 6.02 -12.81 -7.82
C LYS A 537 7.47 -12.77 -7.32
N ASN A 538 7.62 -12.65 -6.00
CA ASN A 538 8.71 -13.20 -5.22
C ASN A 538 10.11 -12.89 -5.76
N VAL A 539 10.48 -11.61 -5.87
CA VAL A 539 11.92 -11.27 -5.90
C VAL A 539 12.36 -11.16 -4.45
N VAL A 540 12.50 -12.31 -3.78
CA VAL A 540 13.21 -12.40 -2.51
C VAL A 540 14.50 -13.16 -2.75
N ALA A 541 15.60 -12.58 -2.28
CA ALA A 541 16.91 -13.19 -2.29
C ALA A 541 16.85 -14.53 -1.55
N LYS A 542 16.86 -15.64 -2.28
CA LYS A 542 17.03 -16.96 -1.65
C LYS A 542 18.51 -17.17 -1.43
N ASP A 543 18.99 -16.75 -0.28
CA ASP A 543 20.31 -17.18 0.20
C ASP A 543 20.13 -18.42 1.08
N PRO A 544 20.58 -19.62 0.64
CA PRO A 544 20.55 -20.81 1.47
C PRO A 544 21.25 -20.58 2.82
N GLY A 545 20.48 -20.38 3.90
CA GLY A 545 20.99 -20.14 5.25
C GLY A 545 20.51 -18.86 5.92
N ILE A 546 19.78 -17.99 5.22
CA ILE A 546 19.16 -16.78 5.80
C ILE A 546 17.64 -16.86 5.65
N LEU A 547 16.93 -16.72 6.75
CA LEU A 547 15.48 -16.55 6.75
C LEU A 547 15.14 -15.07 6.51
N VAL A 548 14.34 -14.74 5.50
CA VAL A 548 13.82 -13.38 5.28
C VAL A 548 12.37 -13.30 5.77
N VAL A 549 12.08 -12.38 6.67
CA VAL A 549 10.73 -12.21 7.24
C VAL A 549 10.15 -10.87 6.79
N GLY A 550 8.93 -10.92 6.23
CA GLY A 550 8.20 -9.82 5.60
C GLY A 550 6.77 -9.66 6.12
N GLY A 551 6.24 -8.46 6.01
CA GLY A 551 4.85 -8.08 6.24
C GLY A 551 4.04 -8.33 4.99
N HIS A 552 4.21 -7.51 3.95
CA HIS A 552 3.43 -7.57 2.72
C HIS A 552 3.64 -8.84 1.85
N THR A 553 2.52 -9.42 1.36
CA THR A 553 2.30 -10.54 0.41
C THR A 553 2.32 -11.97 0.98
N HIS A 554 1.20 -12.71 0.87
CA HIS A 554 0.99 -14.05 0.28
C HIS A 554 -0.51 -14.20 -0.12
N ASP A 555 -0.83 -14.53 -1.38
CA ASP A 555 -2.22 -14.71 -1.86
C ASP A 555 -2.91 -15.99 -1.34
N GLU A 556 -2.13 -16.90 -0.76
CA GLU A 556 -2.65 -18.09 -0.10
C GLU A 556 -2.13 -18.14 1.34
N PRO A 557 -2.99 -18.41 2.34
CA PRO A 557 -2.48 -18.84 3.63
C PRO A 557 -1.67 -20.13 3.38
N PRO A 558 -0.50 -20.27 4.01
CA PRO A 558 -0.58 -20.77 5.37
C PRO A 558 0.46 -20.20 6.33
N ALA A 559 0.21 -20.47 7.61
CA ALA A 559 1.19 -20.56 8.67
C ALA A 559 2.23 -21.67 8.41
N GLN A 560 2.96 -21.61 7.30
CA GLN A 560 4.13 -22.46 7.05
C GLN A 560 5.29 -21.61 6.55
N VAL A 561 6.45 -21.80 7.18
CA VAL A 561 7.72 -21.31 6.67
C VAL A 561 7.93 -21.91 5.28
N ASN A 562 8.02 -21.07 4.25
CA ASN A 562 8.42 -21.55 2.94
C ASN A 562 9.95 -21.71 2.94
N MET A 563 10.40 -22.85 3.47
CA MET A 563 11.82 -23.23 3.53
C MET A 563 12.46 -23.34 2.13
N ILE A 564 11.65 -23.52 1.08
CA ILE A 564 12.11 -23.53 -0.33
C ILE A 564 12.40 -22.12 -0.82
N SER A 565 11.76 -21.09 -0.27
CA SER A 565 12.10 -19.69 -0.52
C SER A 565 13.02 -19.04 0.50
N GLY A 566 13.19 -19.64 1.68
CA GLY A 566 13.87 -18.98 2.79
C GLY A 566 13.11 -17.75 3.26
N THR A 567 11.78 -17.72 3.11
CA THR A 567 10.95 -16.55 3.44
C THR A 567 9.76 -16.90 4.33
N VAL A 568 9.35 -15.94 5.17
CA VAL A 568 8.11 -15.98 5.96
C VAL A 568 7.36 -14.66 5.76
N GLY A 569 6.10 -14.75 5.30
CA GLY A 569 5.16 -13.63 5.36
C GLY A 569 4.37 -13.70 6.67
N LEU A 570 4.30 -12.60 7.42
CA LEU A 570 3.52 -12.49 8.65
C LEU A 570 2.20 -11.74 8.47
N ASP A 571 1.97 -11.10 7.32
CA ASP A 571 0.65 -10.55 7.00
C ASP A 571 -0.28 -11.68 6.54
N ILE A 572 -1.41 -11.79 7.24
CA ILE A 572 -2.50 -12.71 6.92
C ILE A 572 -3.80 -11.94 6.64
N ASP A 573 -3.67 -10.68 6.22
CA ASP A 573 -4.72 -9.70 6.04
C ASP A 573 -5.40 -9.38 7.38
N ALA A 574 -4.60 -8.95 8.35
CA ALA A 574 -5.07 -8.51 9.67
C ALA A 574 -6.18 -7.45 9.60
N PRO A 575 -6.12 -6.43 8.71
CA PRO A 575 -7.19 -5.46 8.54
C PRO A 575 -8.53 -6.09 8.20
N LEU A 576 -8.56 -7.13 7.37
CA LEU A 576 -9.79 -7.79 6.93
C LEU A 576 -10.26 -8.89 7.89
N ARG A 577 -9.34 -9.74 8.35
CA ARG A 577 -9.68 -10.95 9.14
C ARG A 577 -9.69 -10.69 10.63
N GLY A 578 -9.03 -9.63 11.08
CA GLY A 578 -8.84 -9.33 12.50
C GLY A 578 -7.89 -10.31 13.17
N VAL A 579 -6.98 -10.95 12.43
CA VAL A 579 -6.00 -11.87 13.01
C VAL A 579 -4.61 -11.33 12.73
N LEU A 580 -3.87 -11.01 13.79
CA LEU A 580 -2.48 -10.60 13.71
C LEU A 580 -1.58 -11.78 14.02
N GLN A 581 -0.55 -11.97 13.20
CA GLN A 581 0.41 -13.06 13.36
C GLN A 581 1.77 -12.56 13.85
N GLY A 582 2.41 -13.38 14.67
CA GLY A 582 3.81 -13.24 15.04
C GLY A 582 4.54 -14.58 15.01
N MET A 583 5.86 -14.52 15.05
CA MET A 583 6.75 -15.68 14.94
C MET A 583 7.91 -15.59 15.92
N TYR A 584 8.15 -16.67 16.65
CA TYR A 584 9.34 -16.86 17.46
C TYR A 584 10.56 -17.18 16.58
N TYR A 585 11.69 -16.56 16.86
CA TYR A 585 12.97 -16.85 16.23
C TYR A 585 14.03 -17.18 17.30
N PRO A 586 14.82 -18.26 17.12
CA PRO A 586 14.96 -19.11 15.93
C PRO A 586 13.98 -20.30 15.86
N GLU A 587 13.01 -20.40 16.77
CA GLU A 587 12.13 -21.58 16.89
C GLU A 587 11.14 -21.73 15.72
N LEU A 588 10.92 -20.66 14.96
CA LEU A 588 9.97 -20.56 13.83
C LEU A 588 8.55 -21.01 14.17
N LYS A 589 8.19 -20.91 15.45
CA LYS A 589 6.84 -21.18 15.94
C LYS A 589 5.99 -19.94 15.73
N PHE A 590 4.79 -20.11 15.21
CA PHE A 590 3.84 -19.01 15.04
C PHE A 590 2.96 -18.85 16.28
N LEU A 591 2.55 -17.61 16.53
CA LEU A 591 1.55 -17.21 17.50
C LEU A 591 0.63 -16.19 16.84
N SER A 592 -0.66 -16.25 17.10
CA SER A 592 -1.62 -15.26 16.62
C SER A 592 -2.45 -14.70 17.76
N ALA A 593 -3.03 -13.53 17.52
CA ALA A 593 -4.01 -12.90 18.38
C ALA A 593 -5.10 -12.25 17.52
N GLU A 594 -6.28 -12.08 18.10
CA GLU A 594 -7.45 -11.56 17.38
C GLU A 594 -7.78 -10.13 17.79
N GLU A 595 -8.21 -9.34 16.81
CA GLU A 595 -8.89 -8.06 16.98
C GLU A 595 -10.39 -8.33 16.87
N SER A 596 -11.03 -8.59 18.01
CA SER A 596 -12.41 -9.09 18.07
C SER A 596 -13.41 -8.17 17.37
N SER A 597 -13.15 -6.86 17.33
CA SER A 597 -13.96 -5.87 16.62
C SER A 597 -13.98 -6.14 15.11
N VAL A 598 -12.83 -6.46 14.53
CA VAL A 598 -12.65 -6.78 13.11
C VAL A 598 -13.18 -8.18 12.80
N VAL A 599 -12.88 -9.17 13.65
CA VAL A 599 -13.40 -10.55 13.50
C VAL A 599 -14.94 -10.55 13.42
N LYS A 600 -15.61 -9.77 14.30
CA LYS A 600 -17.07 -9.62 14.27
C LYS A 600 -17.56 -9.10 12.91
N LEU A 601 -16.94 -8.04 12.38
CA LEU A 601 -17.34 -7.43 11.11
C LEU A 601 -17.06 -8.36 9.92
N TYR A 602 -15.94 -9.07 9.96
CA TYR A 602 -15.59 -10.07 8.95
C TYR A 602 -16.60 -11.23 8.89
N GLU A 603 -17.03 -11.74 10.05
CA GLU A 603 -18.07 -12.77 10.12
C GLU A 603 -19.43 -12.25 9.62
N ILE A 604 -19.78 -10.99 9.94
CA ILE A 604 -20.95 -10.34 9.35
C ILE A 604 -20.83 -10.28 7.82
N MET A 605 -19.68 -9.88 7.28
CA MET A 605 -19.45 -9.82 5.83
C MET A 605 -19.59 -11.18 5.14
N LYS A 606 -19.15 -12.25 5.80
CA LYS A 606 -19.29 -13.63 5.32
C LYS A 606 -20.70 -14.18 5.39
N SER A 607 -21.49 -13.75 6.37
CA SER A 607 -22.84 -14.28 6.60
C SER A 607 -23.81 -14.01 5.44
N GLY A 608 -23.59 -12.93 4.68
CA GLY A 608 -24.53 -12.43 3.68
C GLY A 608 -25.72 -11.65 4.25
N ALA A 609 -25.89 -11.63 5.58
CA ALA A 609 -26.93 -10.87 6.24
C ALA A 609 -26.51 -9.40 6.39
N LEU A 610 -27.46 -8.49 6.17
CA LEU A 610 -27.27 -7.07 6.43
C LEU A 610 -27.59 -6.80 7.92
N PRO A 611 -26.64 -6.33 8.74
CA PRO A 611 -26.94 -5.94 10.11
C PRO A 611 -27.78 -4.65 10.14
N GLY A 612 -28.33 -4.29 11.31
CA GLY A 612 -29.03 -3.03 11.52
C GLY A 612 -28.35 -2.15 12.57
N GLY A 613 -28.70 -0.86 12.59
CA GLY A 613 -28.29 0.08 13.64
C GLY A 613 -26.77 0.28 13.70
N ALA A 614 -26.23 0.25 14.92
CA ALA A 614 -24.81 0.50 15.17
C ALA A 614 -23.88 -0.48 14.44
N ASP A 615 -24.28 -1.75 14.29
CA ASP A 615 -23.47 -2.75 13.58
C ASP A 615 -23.42 -2.47 12.07
N LEU A 616 -24.50 -1.91 11.49
CA LEU A 616 -24.50 -1.48 10.09
C LEU A 616 -23.62 -0.25 9.88
N LEU A 617 -23.67 0.73 10.79
CA LEU A 617 -22.79 1.90 10.72
C LEU A 617 -21.32 1.49 10.82
N ALA A 618 -20.99 0.59 11.75
CA ALA A 618 -19.64 0.06 11.90
C ALA A 618 -19.19 -0.68 10.64
N LEU A 619 -20.05 -1.54 10.07
CA LEU A 619 -19.77 -2.27 8.84
C LEU A 619 -19.54 -1.33 7.65
N VAL A 620 -20.37 -0.31 7.48
CA VAL A 620 -20.24 0.67 6.39
C VAL A 620 -18.95 1.46 6.55
N LYS A 621 -18.68 2.02 7.74
CA LYS A 621 -17.45 2.76 8.00
C LYS A 621 -16.21 1.90 7.68
N TYR A 622 -16.17 0.69 8.23
CA TYR A 622 -15.07 -0.24 8.04
C TYR A 622 -14.91 -0.68 6.57
N SER A 623 -16.02 -0.90 5.84
CA SER A 623 -15.96 -1.24 4.42
C SER A 623 -15.48 -0.07 3.55
N ASP A 624 -15.81 1.18 3.92
CA ASP A 624 -15.34 2.40 3.23
C ASP A 624 -13.83 2.57 3.43
N GLU A 625 -13.34 2.36 4.65
CA GLU A 625 -11.91 2.41 5.01
C GLU A 625 -11.07 1.35 4.28
N LEU A 626 -11.66 0.18 4.00
CA LEU A 626 -11.03 -0.85 3.17
C LEU A 626 -11.18 -0.62 1.65
N GLY A 627 -11.87 0.46 1.23
CA GLY A 627 -12.13 0.76 -0.17
C GLY A 627 -13.05 -0.24 -0.87
N MET A 628 -13.83 -1.01 -0.12
CA MET A 628 -14.78 -2.00 -0.65
C MET A 628 -16.09 -1.34 -1.11
N ILE A 629 -16.42 -0.19 -0.55
CA ILE A 629 -17.62 0.59 -0.87
C ILE A 629 -17.27 2.05 -1.15
N GLU A 630 -18.25 2.77 -1.68
CA GLU A 630 -18.28 4.20 -1.88
C GLU A 630 -19.58 4.73 -1.26
N THR A 631 -19.45 5.80 -0.46
CA THR A 631 -20.58 6.42 0.23
C THR A 631 -20.85 7.83 -0.29
N LYS A 632 -22.11 8.26 -0.23
CA LYS A 632 -22.53 9.62 -0.57
C LYS A 632 -23.55 10.14 0.43
N GLU A 633 -23.18 11.16 1.16
CA GLU A 633 -24.05 11.84 2.13
C GLU A 633 -25.06 12.75 1.43
N GLY A 634 -26.25 12.82 2.00
CA GLY A 634 -27.32 13.72 1.58
C GLY A 634 -27.11 15.13 2.13
N MET A 635 -27.48 16.13 1.34
CA MET A 635 -27.45 17.55 1.71
C MET A 635 -28.86 18.14 1.73
N GLY A 636 -29.03 19.27 2.42
CA GLY A 636 -30.30 19.98 2.47
C GLY A 636 -31.43 19.12 3.04
N GLU A 637 -32.48 18.89 2.26
CA GLU A 637 -33.64 18.08 2.68
C GLU A 637 -33.31 16.57 2.85
N TYR A 638 -32.16 16.12 2.35
CA TYR A 638 -31.65 14.75 2.49
C TYR A 638 -30.59 14.62 3.59
N ALA A 639 -30.34 15.68 4.36
CA ALA A 639 -29.37 15.66 5.45
C ALA A 639 -29.68 14.54 6.44
N GLY A 640 -28.65 13.78 6.81
CA GLY A 640 -28.76 12.61 7.68
C GLY A 640 -28.99 11.29 6.95
N LEU A 641 -29.09 11.28 5.61
CA LEU A 641 -29.10 10.06 4.80
C LEU A 641 -27.75 9.81 4.12
N THR A 642 -27.43 8.54 3.90
CA THR A 642 -26.24 8.11 3.16
C THR A 642 -26.60 7.05 2.13
N ILE A 643 -26.21 7.25 0.87
CA ILE A 643 -26.25 6.22 -0.18
C ILE A 643 -24.95 5.43 -0.15
N ILE A 644 -25.06 4.11 -0.27
CA ILE A 644 -23.92 3.18 -0.21
C ILE A 644 -23.90 2.30 -1.46
N ASN A 645 -22.77 2.27 -2.15
CA ASN A 645 -22.49 1.37 -3.28
C ASN A 645 -21.20 0.60 -3.05
N TYR A 646 -21.09 -0.61 -3.58
CA TYR A 646 -19.82 -1.29 -3.70
C TYR A 646 -18.92 -0.51 -4.67
N SER A 647 -17.62 -0.52 -4.39
CA SER A 647 -16.63 0.19 -5.20
C SER A 647 -16.38 -0.51 -6.53
N ARG A 648 -15.75 0.19 -7.48
CA ARG A 648 -15.31 -0.44 -8.75
C ARG A 648 -14.34 -1.60 -8.54
N THR A 649 -13.53 -1.54 -7.48
CA THR A 649 -12.59 -2.60 -7.13
C THR A 649 -13.32 -3.85 -6.67
N THR A 650 -14.35 -3.69 -5.83
CA THR A 650 -15.26 -4.78 -5.46
C THR A 650 -15.93 -5.38 -6.69
N ASP A 651 -16.32 -4.54 -7.66
CA ASP A 651 -16.92 -4.95 -8.94
C ASP A 651 -15.99 -5.78 -9.83
N ALA A 652 -14.78 -5.28 -10.07
CA ALA A 652 -13.81 -5.95 -10.92
C ALA A 652 -13.27 -7.27 -10.32
N SER A 653 -13.23 -7.37 -8.99
CA SER A 653 -12.66 -8.53 -8.29
C SER A 653 -13.68 -9.59 -7.87
N GLY A 654 -14.98 -9.34 -8.07
CA GLY A 654 -16.05 -10.23 -7.63
C GLY A 654 -16.04 -10.47 -6.12
N LEU A 655 -15.59 -9.49 -5.32
CA LEU A 655 -15.34 -9.68 -3.89
C LEU A 655 -16.61 -10.05 -3.10
N TRP A 656 -17.78 -9.65 -3.58
CA TRP A 656 -19.07 -10.04 -3.03
C TRP A 656 -19.40 -11.54 -3.13
N GLU A 657 -18.62 -12.34 -3.87
CA GLU A 657 -18.74 -13.80 -3.82
C GLU A 657 -18.07 -14.35 -2.56
N LYS A 658 -16.95 -13.74 -2.15
CA LYS A 658 -16.22 -14.11 -0.93
C LYS A 658 -16.83 -13.48 0.32
N LEU A 659 -17.44 -12.29 0.16
CA LEU A 659 -18.05 -11.48 1.22
C LEU A 659 -19.49 -11.11 0.82
N PRO A 660 -20.46 -12.05 0.95
CA PRO A 660 -21.80 -11.90 0.39
C PRO A 660 -22.59 -10.68 0.87
N THR A 661 -22.28 -10.12 2.04
CA THR A 661 -22.98 -8.92 2.54
C THR A 661 -22.74 -7.69 1.66
N LEU A 662 -21.63 -7.65 0.91
CA LEU A 662 -21.35 -6.55 -0.04
C LEU A 662 -22.40 -6.46 -1.17
N ARG A 663 -23.17 -7.53 -1.43
CA ARG A 663 -24.24 -7.54 -2.45
C ARG A 663 -25.38 -6.56 -2.15
N HIS A 664 -25.56 -6.19 -0.88
CA HIS A 664 -26.57 -5.21 -0.45
C HIS A 664 -26.18 -3.77 -0.77
N PHE A 665 -24.89 -3.50 -0.93
CA PHE A 665 -24.36 -2.16 -1.19
C PHE A 665 -24.52 -1.78 -2.68
N ARG A 666 -25.76 -1.66 -3.15
CA ARG A 666 -26.08 -1.31 -4.54
C ARG A 666 -27.09 -0.16 -4.60
N GLY A 667 -26.76 0.93 -3.90
CA GLY A 667 -27.65 2.06 -3.67
C GLY A 667 -28.46 1.90 -2.38
N LEU A 668 -27.96 1.13 -1.41
CA LEU A 668 -28.55 1.05 -0.07
C LEU A 668 -28.60 2.46 0.53
N ILE A 669 -29.72 2.84 1.15
CA ILE A 669 -29.87 4.13 1.80
C ILE A 669 -30.11 3.89 3.28
N ILE A 670 -29.27 4.49 4.13
CA ILE A 670 -29.39 4.43 5.58
C ILE A 670 -29.52 5.84 6.16
N ASP A 671 -30.10 5.94 7.35
CA ASP A 671 -30.04 7.16 8.15
C ASP A 671 -28.79 7.21 9.05
N SER A 672 -28.63 8.31 9.78
CA SER A 672 -27.51 8.52 10.73
C SER A 672 -27.51 7.57 11.93
N GLY A 673 -28.61 6.86 12.18
CA GLY A 673 -28.73 5.82 13.21
C GLY A 673 -28.41 4.41 12.70
N GLY A 674 -28.18 4.24 11.39
CA GLY A 674 -27.98 2.94 10.77
C GLY A 674 -29.27 2.18 10.49
N LEU A 675 -30.42 2.87 10.45
CA LEU A 675 -31.67 2.27 10.00
C LEU A 675 -31.73 2.28 8.47
N VAL A 676 -32.21 1.17 7.90
CA VAL A 676 -32.37 1.06 6.46
C VAL A 676 -33.59 1.86 6.02
N VAL A 677 -33.34 2.92 5.25
CA VAL A 677 -34.36 3.79 4.67
C VAL A 677 -34.80 3.27 3.31
N ALA A 678 -33.87 2.76 2.52
CA ALA A 678 -34.16 2.11 1.23
C ALA A 678 -33.21 0.92 0.98
N ARG A 679 -33.76 -0.20 0.53
CA ARG A 679 -33.04 -1.43 0.19
C ARG A 679 -33.32 -1.86 -1.24
N PRO A 680 -32.44 -1.55 -2.20
CA PRO A 680 -32.61 -1.97 -3.59
C PRO A 680 -32.30 -3.46 -3.83
N PHE A 681 -32.44 -3.91 -5.08
CA PHE A 681 -32.05 -5.25 -5.49
C PHE A 681 -30.60 -5.59 -5.13
N GLU A 682 -30.37 -6.83 -4.73
CA GLU A 682 -29.03 -7.43 -4.72
C GLU A 682 -28.45 -7.49 -6.14
N LYS A 683 -27.13 -7.69 -6.24
CA LYS A 683 -26.45 -7.98 -7.52
C LYS A 683 -27.05 -9.24 -8.17
N THR A 684 -27.62 -9.08 -9.36
CA THR A 684 -28.12 -10.17 -10.22
C THR A 684 -27.02 -10.74 -11.13
N HIS A 685 -27.25 -11.95 -11.66
CA HIS A 685 -26.29 -12.66 -12.51
C HIS A 685 -26.53 -12.49 -14.02
N LYS A 686 -25.48 -12.57 -14.85
CA LYS A 686 -25.56 -12.61 -16.32
C LYS A 686 -25.41 -14.05 -16.86
N ALA A 687 -26.35 -14.48 -17.70
CA ALA A 687 -26.27 -15.77 -18.39
C ALA A 687 -25.07 -15.82 -19.35
N GLY A 688 -24.36 -16.95 -19.37
CA GLY A 688 -23.22 -17.20 -20.27
C GLY A 688 -21.93 -16.44 -19.92
N VAL A 689 -21.95 -15.61 -18.86
CA VAL A 689 -20.79 -14.85 -18.39
C VAL A 689 -20.52 -15.11 -16.92
N GLU A 690 -21.53 -14.88 -16.07
CA GLU A 690 -21.40 -15.07 -14.61
C GLU A 690 -21.95 -16.42 -14.17
N ILE A 691 -22.96 -16.95 -14.87
CA ILE A 691 -23.44 -18.34 -14.71
C ILE A 691 -23.23 -19.05 -16.06
N PRO A 692 -22.49 -20.17 -16.11
CA PRO A 692 -22.31 -20.98 -17.30
C PRO A 692 -23.65 -21.45 -17.87
N LEU A 693 -23.77 -21.56 -19.20
CA LEU A 693 -25.03 -21.94 -19.85
C LEU A 693 -25.45 -23.37 -19.52
N GLU A 694 -24.49 -24.24 -19.24
CA GLU A 694 -24.70 -25.64 -18.86
C GLU A 694 -25.51 -25.76 -17.56
N GLU A 695 -25.33 -24.81 -16.65
CA GLU A 695 -26.07 -24.69 -15.38
C GLU A 695 -27.45 -24.05 -15.55
N LEU A 696 -27.71 -23.42 -16.70
CA LEU A 696 -28.95 -22.71 -17.02
C LEU A 696 -29.91 -23.54 -17.90
N ASN A 697 -29.76 -24.86 -17.88
CA ASN A 697 -30.73 -25.82 -18.44
C ASN A 697 -31.99 -25.97 -17.58
N ILE A 698 -32.54 -24.83 -17.15
CA ILE A 698 -33.67 -24.71 -16.23
C ILE A 698 -34.77 -23.94 -16.96
N VAL A 699 -36.01 -24.42 -16.89
CA VAL A 699 -37.17 -23.67 -17.40
C VAL A 699 -37.52 -22.58 -16.39
N PRO A 700 -37.50 -21.29 -16.77
CA PRO A 700 -37.79 -20.21 -15.84
C PRO A 700 -39.27 -20.16 -15.44
N GLU A 701 -39.54 -19.74 -14.21
CA GLU A 701 -40.89 -19.45 -13.68
C GLU A 701 -41.48 -18.19 -14.33
N LYS A 702 -40.63 -17.19 -14.59
CA LYS A 702 -41.00 -15.93 -15.25
C LYS A 702 -39.92 -15.44 -16.19
N VAL A 703 -40.36 -14.83 -17.30
CA VAL A 703 -39.50 -14.11 -18.25
C VAL A 703 -40.14 -12.78 -18.56
N PHE A 704 -39.43 -11.68 -18.37
CA PHE A 704 -39.96 -10.34 -18.65
C PHE A 704 -38.91 -9.44 -19.28
N GLU A 705 -39.35 -8.34 -19.88
CA GLU A 705 -38.46 -7.38 -20.52
C GLU A 705 -37.44 -6.83 -19.51
N LYS A 706 -36.19 -6.70 -19.96
CA LYS A 706 -35.24 -5.86 -19.26
C LYS A 706 -35.38 -4.43 -19.80
N ALA A 707 -36.19 -3.62 -19.13
CA ALA A 707 -36.27 -2.18 -19.44
C ALA A 707 -34.88 -1.53 -19.39
N ASN A 708 -34.65 -0.56 -20.27
CA ASN A 708 -33.38 0.10 -20.50
C ASN A 708 -33.47 1.59 -20.16
N GLY A 709 -33.23 1.90 -18.91
CA GLY A 709 -33.26 3.25 -18.36
C GLY A 709 -32.26 3.41 -17.21
N SER A 710 -32.63 4.28 -16.27
CA SER A 710 -31.90 4.49 -15.02
C SER A 710 -32.69 3.95 -13.84
N MET A 711 -32.07 3.13 -12.97
CA MET A 711 -32.75 2.59 -11.80
C MET A 711 -33.08 3.72 -10.78
N GLY A 712 -34.37 3.96 -10.59
CA GLY A 712 -34.95 4.82 -9.57
C GLY A 712 -35.26 4.04 -8.30
N ILE A 713 -34.79 4.56 -7.17
CA ILE A 713 -35.01 4.03 -5.83
C ILE A 713 -35.98 4.97 -5.14
N VAL A 714 -37.21 4.51 -4.91
CA VAL A 714 -38.28 5.28 -4.29
C VAL A 714 -38.50 4.81 -2.85
N TYR A 715 -38.43 5.76 -1.92
CA TYR A 715 -38.47 5.50 -0.48
C TYR A 715 -39.23 6.61 0.26
N PHE A 716 -39.69 6.30 1.46
CA PHE A 716 -40.41 7.24 2.31
C PHE A 716 -39.48 7.84 3.36
N TRP A 717 -39.34 9.17 3.35
CA TRP A 717 -38.47 9.89 4.28
C TRP A 717 -39.08 11.23 4.70
N ASN A 718 -39.04 11.54 5.99
CA ASN A 718 -39.57 12.79 6.56
C ASN A 718 -41.00 13.12 6.09
N GLY A 719 -41.88 12.12 6.08
CA GLY A 719 -43.28 12.28 5.71
C GLY A 719 -43.56 12.43 4.21
N LYS A 720 -42.56 12.22 3.34
CA LYS A 720 -42.68 12.39 1.89
C LYS A 720 -42.07 11.20 1.13
N TRP A 721 -42.67 10.87 -0.01
CA TRP A 721 -42.09 9.97 -1.00
C TRP A 721 -40.99 10.69 -1.78
N ARG A 722 -39.80 10.09 -1.83
CA ARG A 722 -38.61 10.61 -2.50
C ARG A 722 -38.12 9.60 -3.54
N VAL A 723 -37.50 10.08 -4.61
CA VAL A 723 -36.76 9.25 -5.57
C VAL A 723 -35.29 9.63 -5.60
N SER A 724 -34.42 8.62 -5.59
CA SER A 724 -32.99 8.76 -5.89
C SER A 724 -32.59 7.82 -7.01
N THR A 725 -31.39 8.01 -7.57
CA THR A 725 -30.71 6.92 -8.27
C THR A 725 -29.78 6.22 -7.30
N LYS A 726 -29.14 5.12 -7.72
CA LYS A 726 -28.07 4.50 -6.92
C LYS A 726 -26.87 5.42 -6.65
N PHE A 727 -26.71 6.54 -7.36
CA PHE A 727 -25.53 7.42 -7.22
C PHE A 727 -25.84 8.83 -6.71
N SER A 728 -27.11 9.22 -6.62
CA SER A 728 -27.47 10.57 -6.22
C SER A 728 -28.87 10.66 -5.66
N PHE A 729 -28.99 11.40 -4.55
CA PHE A 729 -30.27 11.89 -4.03
C PHE A 729 -30.91 12.91 -4.97
N GLU A 730 -30.12 13.83 -5.52
CA GLU A 730 -30.62 14.91 -6.36
C GLU A 730 -29.76 15.08 -7.64
N ASN A 731 -30.43 15.23 -8.79
CA ASN A 731 -29.82 15.45 -10.10
C ASN A 731 -30.88 16.03 -11.06
N ASP A 732 -30.53 17.11 -11.78
CA ASP A 732 -31.42 17.81 -12.72
C ASP A 732 -31.84 16.96 -13.94
N ALA A 733 -30.97 16.05 -14.38
CA ALA A 733 -31.22 15.20 -15.53
C ALA A 733 -32.07 13.97 -15.21
N PHE A 734 -32.01 13.43 -13.98
CA PHE A 734 -32.62 12.14 -13.64
C PHE A 734 -33.64 12.23 -12.50
N THR A 735 -33.22 12.62 -11.29
CA THR A 735 -34.08 12.47 -10.11
C THR A 735 -35.15 13.54 -10.02
N LYS A 736 -34.90 14.76 -10.53
CA LYS A 736 -35.94 15.81 -10.59
C LYS A 736 -37.08 15.43 -11.55
N PRO A 737 -36.82 15.06 -12.82
CA PRO A 737 -37.88 14.53 -13.70
C PRO A 737 -38.58 13.30 -13.13
N ALA A 738 -37.83 12.37 -12.52
CA ALA A 738 -38.42 11.20 -11.87
C ALA A 738 -39.32 11.57 -10.69
N GLN A 739 -38.95 12.58 -9.89
CA GLN A 739 -39.77 13.06 -8.78
C GLN A 739 -41.08 13.68 -9.29
N GLU A 740 -41.02 14.46 -10.38
CA GLU A 740 -42.22 15.02 -11.02
C GLU A 740 -43.17 13.94 -11.56
N LEU A 741 -42.62 12.84 -12.09
CA LEU A 741 -43.41 11.69 -12.53
C LEU A 741 -44.02 10.95 -11.33
N LEU A 742 -43.23 10.70 -10.28
CA LEU A 742 -43.69 10.10 -9.03
C LEU A 742 -44.79 10.93 -8.37
N ASP A 743 -44.70 12.25 -8.43
CA ASP A 743 -45.68 13.15 -7.82
C ASP A 743 -47.06 13.11 -8.48
N LYS A 744 -47.13 12.66 -9.74
CA LYS A 744 -48.37 12.43 -10.47
C LYS A 744 -48.97 11.04 -10.23
N MET A 745 -48.23 10.12 -9.58
CA MET A 745 -48.70 8.77 -9.28
C MET A 745 -49.61 8.73 -8.05
N ASN A 746 -50.40 7.66 -7.95
CA ASN A 746 -51.26 7.40 -6.79
C ASN A 746 -50.46 6.85 -5.60
N LYS A 747 -49.79 7.75 -4.88
CA LYS A 747 -48.92 7.43 -3.74
C LYS A 747 -49.65 6.87 -2.51
N ASP A 748 -50.97 7.00 -2.42
CA ASP A 748 -51.78 6.45 -1.33
C ASP A 748 -51.84 4.91 -1.34
N LYS A 749 -51.40 4.29 -2.44
CA LYS A 749 -51.30 2.83 -2.60
C LYS A 749 -49.92 2.29 -2.25
N MET A 750 -48.98 3.14 -1.86
CA MET A 750 -47.61 2.75 -1.53
C MET A 750 -47.45 2.48 -0.02
N ASP A 751 -46.61 1.51 0.32
CA ASP A 751 -46.32 1.09 1.68
C ASP A 751 -44.94 1.62 2.14
N PRO A 752 -44.87 2.50 3.16
CA PRO A 752 -43.62 3.05 3.69
C PRO A 752 -42.62 2.02 4.25
N SER A 753 -43.03 0.77 4.47
CA SER A 753 -42.12 -0.34 4.82
C SER A 753 -41.31 -0.85 3.63
N LYS A 754 -41.71 -0.50 2.40
CA LYS A 754 -41.09 -0.98 1.16
C LYS A 754 -40.24 0.07 0.47
N THR A 755 -39.27 -0.43 -0.29
CA THR A 755 -38.49 0.31 -1.29
C THR A 755 -39.04 -0.03 -2.66
N TYR A 756 -39.56 0.95 -3.38
CA TYR A 756 -40.09 0.74 -4.73
C TYR A 756 -38.98 1.01 -5.74
N LEU A 757 -38.76 0.05 -6.64
CA LEU A 757 -37.72 0.14 -7.66
C LEU A 757 -38.37 0.35 -9.01
N PHE A 758 -37.99 1.45 -9.65
CA PHE A 758 -38.50 1.82 -10.97
C PHE A 758 -37.35 1.88 -11.98
N GLU A 759 -37.64 1.61 -13.24
CA GLU A 759 -36.80 2.06 -14.34
C GLU A 759 -37.30 3.43 -14.79
N ILE A 760 -36.43 4.44 -14.71
CA ILE A 760 -36.68 5.80 -15.15
C ILE A 760 -36.42 5.85 -16.66
N ILE A 761 -37.46 6.15 -17.44
CA ILE A 761 -37.38 6.31 -18.89
C ILE A 761 -37.58 7.79 -19.22
N LEU A 762 -36.56 8.41 -19.81
CA LEU A 762 -36.57 9.80 -20.26
C LEU A 762 -36.08 9.89 -21.72
N PRO A 763 -36.67 10.76 -22.57
CA PRO A 763 -36.37 10.86 -24.00
C PRO A 763 -35.02 11.53 -24.29
N ASP A 764 -34.51 12.33 -23.34
CA ASP A 764 -33.21 12.98 -23.45
C ASP A 764 -32.06 12.05 -23.03
N GLU A 765 -32.36 10.84 -22.56
CA GLU A 765 -31.38 9.79 -22.26
C GLU A 765 -31.15 8.93 -23.49
N ALA A 766 -29.90 8.88 -23.97
CA ALA A 766 -29.56 8.04 -25.11
C ALA A 766 -29.35 6.58 -24.69
N HIS A 767 -30.47 5.87 -24.61
CA HIS A 767 -30.53 4.44 -24.48
C HIS A 767 -30.43 3.78 -25.86
N ILE A 768 -30.01 2.51 -25.90
CA ILE A 768 -29.94 1.77 -27.18
C ILE A 768 -31.32 1.31 -27.62
N VAL A 769 -32.21 1.13 -26.62
CA VAL A 769 -33.63 0.91 -26.84
C VAL A 769 -34.29 2.25 -27.11
N ASP A 770 -35.03 2.33 -28.21
CA ASP A 770 -35.82 3.48 -28.60
C ASP A 770 -37.19 3.42 -27.91
N TYR A 771 -37.38 4.32 -26.95
CA TYR A 771 -38.65 4.57 -26.25
C TYR A 771 -39.43 5.76 -26.86
N GLY A 772 -38.97 6.33 -27.98
CA GLY A 772 -39.55 7.50 -28.61
C GLY A 772 -39.54 8.71 -27.66
N SER A 773 -40.71 9.36 -27.50
CA SER A 773 -40.89 10.51 -26.61
C SER A 773 -41.41 10.14 -25.21
N GLU A 774 -41.39 8.85 -24.86
CA GLU A 774 -41.93 8.34 -23.59
C GLU A 774 -41.19 8.96 -22.37
N LYS A 775 -41.97 9.41 -21.38
CA LYS A 775 -41.51 9.81 -20.06
C LYS A 775 -42.29 9.02 -19.02
N SER A 776 -41.68 8.00 -18.42
CA SER A 776 -42.39 7.09 -17.52
C SER A 776 -41.48 6.53 -16.42
N LEU A 777 -42.11 6.05 -15.34
CA LEU A 777 -41.46 5.20 -14.34
C LEU A 777 -42.07 3.82 -14.44
N ILE A 778 -41.31 2.85 -14.93
CA ILE A 778 -41.76 1.46 -15.06
C ILE A 778 -41.46 0.76 -13.73
N LEU A 779 -42.47 0.25 -13.04
CA LEU A 779 -42.24 -0.47 -11.78
C LEU A 779 -41.50 -1.78 -12.09
N LEU A 780 -40.36 -2.00 -11.44
CA LEU A 780 -39.57 -3.24 -11.57
C LEU A 780 -39.94 -4.22 -10.46
N ASN A 781 -39.99 -3.75 -9.22
CA ASN A 781 -40.41 -4.53 -8.05
C ASN A 781 -40.58 -3.60 -6.83
N ALA A 782 -41.08 -4.14 -5.72
CA ALA A 782 -41.04 -3.52 -4.40
C ALA A 782 -40.36 -4.45 -3.41
N VAL A 783 -39.42 -3.93 -2.63
CA VAL A 783 -38.57 -4.70 -1.72
C VAL A 783 -38.90 -4.32 -0.29
N ASP A 784 -39.20 -5.29 0.55
CA ASP A 784 -39.33 -5.06 1.99
C ASP A 784 -37.96 -4.61 2.55
N LYS A 785 -37.91 -3.42 3.16
CA LYS A 785 -36.61 -2.81 3.49
C LYS A 785 -35.89 -3.52 4.63
N GLU A 786 -36.62 -4.22 5.51
CA GLU A 786 -36.05 -4.96 6.64
C GLU A 786 -35.54 -6.34 6.22
N THR A 787 -36.38 -7.11 5.54
CA THR A 787 -36.08 -8.50 5.13
C THR A 787 -35.28 -8.58 3.83
N GLY A 788 -35.42 -7.59 2.93
CA GLY A 788 -34.84 -7.62 1.59
C GLY A 788 -35.59 -8.52 0.60
N VAL A 789 -36.78 -9.00 0.99
CA VAL A 789 -37.61 -9.85 0.13
C VAL A 789 -38.31 -9.01 -0.92
N ASN A 790 -38.22 -9.45 -2.18
CA ASN A 790 -38.93 -8.85 -3.31
C ASN A 790 -40.39 -9.32 -3.31
N ASP A 791 -41.29 -8.44 -3.75
CA ASP A 791 -42.66 -8.82 -4.06
C ASP A 791 -42.72 -9.83 -5.22
N GLU A 792 -43.67 -10.76 -5.10
CA GLU A 792 -44.02 -11.69 -6.17
C GLU A 792 -44.62 -10.93 -7.38
N TRP A 793 -44.43 -11.47 -8.58
CA TRP A 793 -44.78 -10.78 -9.83
C TRP A 793 -46.23 -10.25 -9.89
N SER A 794 -47.20 -11.03 -9.38
CA SER A 794 -48.61 -10.61 -9.36
C SER A 794 -48.83 -9.35 -8.51
N ALA A 795 -48.17 -9.26 -7.37
CA ALA A 795 -48.23 -8.08 -6.50
C ALA A 795 -47.58 -6.85 -7.15
N VAL A 796 -46.49 -7.06 -7.91
CA VAL A 796 -45.86 -5.99 -8.70
C VAL A 796 -46.80 -5.49 -9.79
N GLU A 797 -47.47 -6.39 -10.52
CA GLU A 797 -48.40 -6.03 -11.58
C GLU A 797 -49.61 -5.24 -11.05
N ASP A 798 -50.23 -5.74 -9.98
CA ASP A 798 -51.35 -5.07 -9.31
C ASP A 798 -50.92 -3.72 -8.70
N GLY A 799 -49.74 -3.69 -8.09
CA GLY A 799 -49.12 -2.48 -7.54
C GLY A 799 -48.93 -1.40 -8.61
N ALA A 800 -48.31 -1.76 -9.75
CA ALA A 800 -48.11 -0.84 -10.87
C ALA A 800 -49.44 -0.25 -11.37
N LYS A 801 -50.44 -1.11 -11.63
CA LYS A 801 -51.78 -0.69 -12.06
C LYS A 801 -52.42 0.27 -11.05
N SER A 802 -52.35 -0.06 -9.76
CA SER A 802 -52.96 0.76 -8.70
C SER A 802 -52.30 2.13 -8.52
N MET A 803 -50.99 2.23 -8.80
CA MET A 803 -50.21 3.48 -8.77
C MET A 803 -50.42 4.34 -10.04
N GLY A 804 -51.05 3.79 -11.08
CA GLY A 804 -51.26 4.48 -12.36
C GLY A 804 -50.06 4.38 -13.30
N THR A 805 -49.26 3.31 -13.20
CA THR A 805 -48.13 3.04 -14.10
C THR A 805 -48.17 1.60 -14.62
N ARG A 806 -47.18 1.21 -15.42
CA ARG A 806 -46.96 -0.17 -15.89
C ARG A 806 -45.75 -0.81 -15.20
N THR A 807 -45.72 -2.13 -15.22
CA THR A 807 -44.52 -2.94 -14.94
C THR A 807 -43.83 -3.34 -16.23
N ALA A 808 -42.72 -4.07 -16.13
CA ALA A 808 -42.06 -4.71 -17.26
C ALA A 808 -43.02 -5.66 -18.01
N VAL A 809 -42.90 -5.71 -19.34
CA VAL A 809 -43.69 -6.62 -20.18
C VAL A 809 -43.38 -8.08 -19.87
N ASP A 810 -44.41 -8.85 -19.50
CA ASP A 810 -44.33 -10.30 -19.28
C ASP A 810 -44.24 -11.04 -20.62
N LEU A 811 -43.19 -11.83 -20.80
CA LEU A 811 -42.88 -12.61 -21.99
C LEU A 811 -42.85 -14.12 -21.71
N THR A 812 -43.33 -14.55 -20.54
CA THR A 812 -43.26 -15.94 -20.09
C THR A 812 -43.94 -16.90 -21.07
N GLU A 813 -45.12 -16.53 -21.60
CA GLU A 813 -45.83 -17.37 -22.58
C GLU A 813 -45.09 -17.48 -23.92
N LYS A 814 -44.32 -16.46 -24.33
CA LYS A 814 -43.51 -16.50 -25.56
C LYS A 814 -42.41 -17.55 -25.47
N PHE A 815 -41.84 -17.75 -24.28
CA PHE A 815 -40.72 -18.65 -24.02
C PHE A 815 -41.12 -19.93 -23.28
N LYS A 816 -42.41 -20.26 -23.31
CA LYS A 816 -42.97 -21.40 -22.58
C LYS A 816 -42.28 -22.70 -22.96
N GLY A 817 -41.75 -23.41 -21.95
CA GLY A 817 -41.07 -24.69 -22.12
C GLY A 817 -39.62 -24.60 -22.62
N MET A 818 -39.11 -23.39 -22.89
CA MET A 818 -37.69 -23.18 -23.19
C MET A 818 -36.88 -23.05 -21.89
N THR A 819 -35.66 -23.58 -21.87
CA THR A 819 -34.70 -23.34 -20.79
C THR A 819 -34.07 -21.95 -20.91
N ILE A 820 -33.51 -21.41 -19.82
CA ILE A 820 -32.78 -20.14 -19.85
C ILE A 820 -31.63 -20.18 -20.86
N ALA A 821 -30.93 -21.31 -20.99
CA ALA A 821 -29.89 -21.51 -22.01
C ALA A 821 -30.45 -21.39 -23.45
N GLN A 822 -31.61 -21.99 -23.73
CA GLN A 822 -32.27 -21.87 -25.04
C GLN A 822 -32.78 -20.46 -25.31
N ILE A 823 -33.28 -19.76 -24.27
CA ILE A 823 -33.68 -18.36 -24.37
C ILE A 823 -32.46 -17.47 -24.67
N TYR A 824 -31.32 -17.76 -24.04
CA TYR A 824 -30.06 -17.09 -24.32
C TYR A 824 -29.65 -17.28 -25.78
N GLU A 825 -29.60 -18.52 -26.28
CA GLU A 825 -29.28 -18.81 -27.69
C GLU A 825 -30.22 -18.08 -28.65
N TYR A 826 -31.53 -18.07 -28.37
CA TYR A 826 -32.50 -17.31 -29.16
C TYR A 826 -32.21 -15.80 -29.17
N ALA A 827 -31.85 -15.22 -28.03
CA ALA A 827 -31.50 -13.80 -27.91
C ALA A 827 -30.15 -13.43 -28.57
N GLN A 828 -29.30 -14.42 -28.85
CA GLN A 828 -28.02 -14.23 -29.55
C GLN A 828 -28.15 -14.30 -31.09
N GLN A 829 -29.30 -14.73 -31.61
CA GLN A 829 -29.56 -14.72 -33.06
C GLN A 829 -29.90 -13.31 -33.54
N GLU A 830 -29.34 -12.93 -34.68
CA GLU A 830 -29.56 -11.62 -35.30
C GLU A 830 -31.05 -11.42 -35.66
N GLY A 831 -31.58 -10.22 -35.43
CA GLY A 831 -32.99 -9.88 -35.67
C GLY A 831 -33.98 -10.37 -34.60
N ASN A 832 -33.55 -11.22 -33.66
CA ASN A 832 -34.40 -11.61 -32.54
C ASN A 832 -34.39 -10.54 -31.44
N LEU A 833 -35.58 -10.27 -30.88
CA LEU A 833 -35.77 -9.31 -29.78
C LEU A 833 -35.23 -7.92 -30.13
N GLU A 834 -35.47 -7.47 -31.37
CA GLU A 834 -35.14 -6.12 -31.81
C GLU A 834 -35.75 -5.07 -30.88
N ASN A 835 -35.00 -3.99 -30.67
CA ASN A 835 -35.34 -2.91 -29.76
C ASN A 835 -35.58 -3.34 -28.29
N LEU A 836 -34.92 -4.41 -27.83
CA LEU A 836 -34.85 -4.78 -26.41
C LEU A 836 -33.41 -4.89 -25.95
N GLU A 837 -33.12 -4.41 -24.74
CA GLU A 837 -31.81 -4.61 -24.11
C GLU A 837 -31.55 -6.09 -23.80
N GLY A 838 -32.62 -6.80 -23.44
CA GLY A 838 -32.52 -8.15 -22.92
C GLY A 838 -33.80 -8.58 -22.21
N LEU A 839 -33.69 -9.71 -21.55
CA LEU A 839 -34.72 -10.33 -20.74
C LEU A 839 -34.19 -10.53 -19.32
N MET A 840 -35.12 -10.57 -18.37
CA MET A 840 -34.92 -11.03 -17.02
C MET A 840 -35.66 -12.35 -16.87
N ALA A 841 -34.92 -13.43 -16.58
CA ALA A 841 -35.48 -14.76 -16.37
C ALA A 841 -35.35 -15.14 -14.89
N GLN A 842 -36.42 -15.63 -14.27
CA GLN A 842 -36.47 -16.00 -12.87
C GLN A 842 -36.67 -17.50 -12.69
N TYR A 843 -35.93 -18.11 -11.77
CA TYR A 843 -36.08 -19.51 -11.38
C TYR A 843 -35.74 -19.66 -9.90
N ARG A 844 -36.21 -20.73 -9.24
CA ARG A 844 -35.81 -21.05 -7.87
C ARG A 844 -34.64 -22.02 -7.86
N ASP A 845 -33.64 -21.72 -7.03
CA ASP A 845 -32.53 -22.63 -6.79
C ASP A 845 -32.96 -23.86 -5.96
N ALA A 846 -32.01 -24.77 -5.70
CA ALA A 846 -32.26 -25.98 -4.92
C ALA A 846 -32.77 -25.72 -3.48
N ASN A 847 -32.56 -24.51 -2.95
CA ASN A 847 -33.00 -24.09 -1.63
C ASN A 847 -34.33 -23.31 -1.68
N GLY A 848 -34.94 -23.17 -2.87
CA GLY A 848 -36.18 -22.42 -3.07
C GLY A 848 -36.00 -20.91 -3.16
N LYS A 849 -34.75 -20.39 -3.16
CA LYS A 849 -34.47 -18.96 -3.32
C LYS A 849 -34.72 -18.56 -4.76
N LEU A 850 -35.49 -17.49 -4.96
CA LEU A 850 -35.73 -16.92 -6.28
C LEU A 850 -34.47 -16.23 -6.81
N ILE A 851 -33.94 -16.73 -7.92
CA ILE A 851 -32.79 -16.21 -8.63
C ILE A 851 -33.27 -15.49 -9.90
N THR A 852 -32.72 -14.31 -10.17
CA THR A 852 -32.99 -13.56 -11.40
C THR A 852 -31.72 -13.47 -12.24
N VAL A 853 -31.82 -13.91 -13.50
CA VAL A 853 -30.74 -13.95 -14.47
C VAL A 853 -31.02 -12.99 -15.61
N LYS A 854 -30.00 -12.23 -16.01
CA LYS A 854 -30.00 -11.32 -17.16
C LYS A 854 -29.59 -12.07 -18.41
N VAL A 855 -30.46 -12.05 -19.42
CA VAL A 855 -30.16 -12.52 -20.77
C VAL A 855 -30.07 -11.28 -21.66
N LYS A 856 -28.89 -10.97 -22.19
CA LYS A 856 -28.69 -9.82 -23.09
C LYS A 856 -28.95 -10.20 -24.55
N THR A 857 -29.47 -9.27 -25.33
CA THR A 857 -29.60 -9.46 -26.78
C THR A 857 -28.28 -9.12 -27.45
N ARG A 858 -27.92 -9.88 -28.50
CA ARG A 858 -26.73 -9.59 -29.31
C ARG A 858 -26.79 -8.19 -29.92
N GLY A 859 -27.93 -7.84 -30.52
CA GLY A 859 -28.11 -6.54 -31.17
C GLY A 859 -27.94 -5.34 -30.23
N TYR A 860 -28.30 -5.47 -28.94
CA TYR A 860 -28.04 -4.43 -27.96
C TYR A 860 -26.56 -4.33 -27.62
N ASP A 861 -25.91 -5.45 -27.28
CA ASP A 861 -24.50 -5.45 -26.86
C ASP A 861 -23.57 -4.99 -27.99
N ASP A 862 -23.88 -5.35 -29.24
CA ASP A 862 -23.19 -4.89 -30.44
C ASP A 862 -23.29 -3.36 -30.63
N LYS A 863 -24.50 -2.80 -30.58
CA LYS A 863 -24.71 -1.33 -30.65
C LYS A 863 -24.05 -0.61 -29.48
N LYS A 864 -24.08 -1.21 -28.28
CA LYS A 864 -23.45 -0.66 -27.09
C LYS A 864 -21.94 -0.58 -27.24
N PHE A 865 -21.34 -1.63 -27.78
CA PHE A 865 -19.91 -1.69 -28.02
C PHE A 865 -19.48 -0.57 -28.96
N VAL A 866 -20.18 -0.39 -30.09
CA VAL A 866 -19.88 0.69 -31.04
C VAL A 866 -19.99 2.06 -30.37
N ARG A 867 -21.03 2.31 -29.57
CA ARG A 867 -21.20 3.56 -28.83
C ARG A 867 -20.07 3.83 -27.82
N ASP A 868 -19.68 2.82 -27.03
CA ASP A 868 -18.76 2.99 -25.89
C ASP A 868 -17.27 2.94 -26.29
N ARG A 869 -16.93 2.19 -27.34
CA ARG A 869 -15.53 1.91 -27.73
C ARG A 869 -15.15 2.55 -29.05
N LEU A 870 -16.04 2.51 -30.03
CA LEU A 870 -15.83 3.15 -31.32
C LEU A 870 -16.48 4.53 -31.31
N ASP A 871 -16.24 5.38 -30.31
CA ASP A 871 -16.77 6.74 -30.34
C ASP A 871 -16.00 7.61 -31.36
N TRP A 872 -16.66 8.66 -31.85
CA TRP A 872 -16.11 9.50 -32.91
C TRP A 872 -14.86 10.28 -32.50
N ASP A 873 -14.72 10.68 -31.24
CA ASP A 873 -13.56 11.45 -30.78
C ASP A 873 -12.28 10.60 -30.89
N LYS A 874 -12.34 9.33 -30.44
CA LYS A 874 -11.23 8.39 -30.59
C LYS A 874 -10.91 8.07 -32.05
N LEU A 875 -11.95 7.84 -32.87
CA LEU A 875 -11.76 7.58 -34.30
C LEU A 875 -11.06 8.74 -35.00
N ILE A 876 -11.46 9.97 -34.69
CA ILE A 876 -10.83 11.19 -35.21
C ILE A 876 -9.36 11.24 -34.79
N GLU A 877 -9.05 10.98 -33.51
CA GLU A 877 -7.67 10.97 -32.99
C GLU A 877 -6.78 9.93 -33.68
N ASP A 878 -7.33 8.74 -33.94
CA ASP A 878 -6.57 7.62 -34.50
C ASP A 878 -6.44 7.65 -36.04
N PHE A 879 -7.31 8.40 -36.73
CA PHE A 879 -7.35 8.51 -38.20
C PHE A 879 -6.14 9.26 -38.75
N SER A 880 -5.41 8.62 -39.65
CA SER A 880 -4.27 9.20 -40.36
C SER A 880 -4.74 9.98 -41.57
N THR A 881 -4.44 11.28 -41.58
CA THR A 881 -4.69 12.13 -42.75
C THR A 881 -3.78 11.79 -43.93
N GLU A 882 -2.70 11.02 -43.74
CA GLU A 882 -1.78 10.66 -44.83
C GLU A 882 -2.20 9.39 -45.56
N THR A 883 -2.68 8.38 -44.82
CA THR A 883 -3.16 7.12 -45.41
C THR A 883 -4.67 7.13 -45.66
N LEU A 884 -5.39 8.12 -45.12
CA LEU A 884 -6.86 8.19 -45.10
C LEU A 884 -7.48 6.92 -44.50
N ASP A 885 -6.84 6.43 -43.45
CA ASP A 885 -7.17 5.20 -42.76
C ASP A 885 -6.69 5.23 -41.30
N ILE A 886 -7.07 4.20 -40.54
CA ILE A 886 -6.52 3.91 -39.22
C ILE A 886 -5.55 2.74 -39.37
N ASP A 887 -4.37 2.84 -38.75
CA ASP A 887 -3.37 1.77 -38.78
C ASP A 887 -3.87 0.48 -38.12
N GLU A 888 -3.39 -0.68 -38.57
CA GLU A 888 -3.84 -1.99 -38.09
C GLU A 888 -3.71 -2.15 -36.57
N ASP A 889 -2.57 -1.76 -36.00
CA ASP A 889 -2.32 -1.79 -34.55
C ASP A 889 -3.34 -0.95 -33.75
N LYS A 890 -3.88 0.12 -34.35
CA LYS A 890 -4.90 0.98 -33.73
C LYS A 890 -6.30 0.38 -33.92
N ARG A 891 -6.59 -0.20 -35.08
CA ARG A 891 -7.83 -0.95 -35.35
C ARG A 891 -8.01 -2.10 -34.34
N GLU A 892 -6.95 -2.88 -34.11
CA GLU A 892 -6.97 -3.95 -33.10
C GLU A 892 -7.24 -3.41 -31.68
N LYS A 893 -6.65 -2.25 -31.31
CA LYS A 893 -6.90 -1.62 -30.00
C LYS A 893 -8.33 -1.10 -29.83
N LEU A 894 -8.91 -0.52 -30.88
CA LEU A 894 -10.28 -0.02 -30.88
C LEU A 894 -11.28 -1.18 -30.73
N LEU A 895 -11.05 -2.29 -31.44
CA LEU A 895 -11.90 -3.49 -31.39
C LEU A 895 -11.66 -4.35 -30.13
N ALA A 896 -10.45 -4.35 -29.58
CA ALA A 896 -10.06 -5.06 -28.37
C ALA A 896 -10.55 -6.53 -28.36
N TYR A 897 -11.35 -6.93 -27.37
CA TYR A 897 -11.87 -8.30 -27.24
C TYR A 897 -12.94 -8.67 -28.29
N ASN A 898 -13.42 -7.71 -29.07
CA ASN A 898 -14.42 -7.89 -30.13
C ASN A 898 -13.80 -7.83 -31.53
N PHE A 899 -12.49 -8.09 -31.67
CA PHE A 899 -11.81 -8.09 -32.97
C PHE A 899 -12.40 -9.10 -33.97
N ASP A 900 -12.97 -10.22 -33.51
CA ASP A 900 -13.67 -11.20 -34.35
C ASP A 900 -15.17 -10.88 -34.57
N ASN A 901 -15.70 -9.83 -33.94
CA ASN A 901 -17.12 -9.49 -34.04
C ASN A 901 -17.40 -8.84 -35.41
N THR A 902 -18.17 -9.53 -36.25
CA THR A 902 -18.50 -9.08 -37.61
C THR A 902 -19.23 -7.73 -37.65
N PHE A 903 -20.12 -7.47 -36.68
CA PHE A 903 -20.85 -6.21 -36.59
C PHE A 903 -19.94 -5.05 -36.20
N ALA A 904 -19.08 -5.25 -35.19
CA ALA A 904 -18.13 -4.25 -34.73
C ALA A 904 -17.15 -3.85 -35.84
N ASN A 905 -16.62 -4.84 -36.57
CA ASN A 905 -15.78 -4.62 -37.75
C ASN A 905 -16.52 -3.84 -38.84
N ALA A 906 -17.73 -4.27 -39.20
CA ALA A 906 -18.53 -3.59 -40.21
C ALA A 906 -18.83 -2.13 -39.81
N ALA A 907 -19.13 -1.88 -38.55
CA ALA A 907 -19.37 -0.53 -38.03
C ALA A 907 -18.11 0.35 -38.09
N LEU A 908 -16.95 -0.20 -37.70
CA LEU A 908 -15.66 0.49 -37.80
C LEU A 908 -15.33 0.84 -39.26
N GLU A 909 -15.42 -0.14 -40.16
CA GLU A 909 -15.17 0.05 -41.59
C GLU A 909 -16.12 1.07 -42.21
N THR A 910 -17.40 1.02 -41.84
CA THR A 910 -18.40 1.97 -42.35
C THR A 910 -18.03 3.41 -41.98
N ARG A 911 -17.52 3.64 -40.76
CA ARG A 911 -17.10 4.97 -40.29
C ARG A 911 -15.82 5.44 -40.96
N ILE A 912 -14.83 4.57 -41.08
CA ILE A 912 -13.56 4.87 -41.75
C ILE A 912 -13.81 5.17 -43.23
N ALA A 913 -14.60 4.34 -43.90
CA ALA A 913 -14.98 4.53 -45.30
C ALA A 913 -15.71 5.87 -45.49
N TRP A 914 -16.66 6.20 -44.61
CA TRP A 914 -17.34 7.49 -44.67
C TRP A 914 -16.38 8.68 -44.52
N MET A 915 -15.46 8.64 -43.55
CA MET A 915 -14.45 9.70 -43.40
C MET A 915 -13.55 9.81 -44.63
N ARG A 916 -13.05 8.69 -45.14
CA ARG A 916 -12.19 8.63 -46.33
C ARG A 916 -12.88 9.22 -47.55
N ASP A 917 -14.11 8.76 -47.83
CA ASP A 917 -14.88 9.20 -48.98
C ASP A 917 -15.23 10.68 -48.88
N ARG A 918 -15.63 11.15 -47.69
CA ARG A 918 -15.97 12.56 -47.45
C ARG A 918 -14.75 13.47 -47.56
N ILE A 919 -13.59 13.04 -47.06
CA ILE A 919 -12.33 13.78 -47.22
C ILE A 919 -11.96 13.88 -48.69
N ASN A 920 -12.04 12.79 -49.45
CA ASN A 920 -11.74 12.78 -50.88
C ASN A 920 -12.67 13.70 -51.67
N GLU A 921 -13.97 13.69 -51.38
CA GLU A 921 -14.95 14.60 -51.97
C GLU A 921 -14.55 16.07 -51.76
N ILE A 922 -14.21 16.45 -50.52
CA ILE A 922 -13.79 17.82 -50.19
C ILE A 922 -12.45 18.18 -50.85
N ILE A 923 -11.50 17.25 -50.96
CA ILE A 923 -10.23 17.48 -51.67
C ILE A 923 -10.48 17.79 -53.15
N VAL A 924 -11.37 17.05 -53.80
CA VAL A 924 -11.73 17.31 -55.21
C VAL A 924 -12.33 18.70 -55.35
N GLU A 925 -13.27 19.08 -54.49
CA GLU A 925 -13.86 20.43 -54.48
C GLU A 925 -12.80 21.52 -54.27
N LEU A 926 -11.91 21.34 -53.30
CA LEU A 926 -10.82 22.28 -53.01
C LEU A 926 -9.84 22.41 -54.18
N ARG A 927 -9.47 21.29 -54.82
CA ARG A 927 -8.57 21.32 -55.99
C ARG A 927 -9.17 22.13 -57.12
N GLU A 928 -10.40 21.81 -57.51
CA GLU A 928 -11.09 22.51 -58.60
C GLU A 928 -11.16 24.02 -58.34
N MET A 929 -11.43 24.41 -57.09
CA MET A 929 -11.45 25.82 -56.67
C MET A 929 -10.07 26.49 -56.76
N LEU A 930 -8.99 25.78 -56.42
CA LEU A 930 -7.65 26.36 -56.25
C LEU A 930 -6.82 26.41 -57.53
N VAL A 931 -7.21 25.72 -58.60
CA VAL A 931 -6.46 25.67 -59.88
C VAL A 931 -6.16 27.08 -60.41
N LEU A 932 -7.19 27.91 -60.60
CA LEU A 932 -7.03 29.23 -61.22
C LEU A 932 -6.24 30.21 -60.33
N PRO A 933 -6.55 30.37 -59.03
CA PRO A 933 -5.76 31.21 -58.13
C PRO A 933 -4.28 30.79 -58.03
N THR A 934 -3.99 29.49 -58.14
CA THR A 934 -2.60 28.99 -58.09
C THR A 934 -1.80 29.42 -59.31
N GLU A 935 -2.36 29.31 -60.52
CA GLU A 935 -1.67 29.77 -61.74
C GLU A 935 -1.46 31.28 -61.75
N LEU A 936 -2.46 32.06 -61.33
CA LEU A 936 -2.34 33.52 -61.23
C LEU A 936 -1.28 33.95 -60.21
N ALA A 937 -1.23 33.28 -59.05
CA ALA A 937 -0.20 33.52 -58.05
C ALA A 937 1.20 33.17 -58.58
N ARG A 938 1.32 32.13 -59.41
CA ARG A 938 2.59 31.70 -60.00
C ARG A 938 3.15 32.71 -60.99
N LEU A 939 2.30 33.23 -61.87
CA LEU A 939 2.67 34.30 -62.80
C LEU A 939 3.16 35.55 -62.05
N ASN A 940 2.43 35.97 -61.01
CA ASN A 940 2.83 37.10 -60.17
C ASN A 940 4.15 36.85 -59.43
N TYR A 941 4.41 35.61 -58.99
CA TYR A 941 5.65 35.24 -58.31
C TYR A 941 6.84 35.32 -59.26
N GLU A 942 6.74 34.74 -60.46
CA GLU A 942 7.77 34.78 -61.51
C GLU A 942 8.07 36.22 -61.92
N GLU A 943 7.05 37.05 -62.15
CA GLU A 943 7.22 38.46 -62.51
C GLU A 943 7.94 39.27 -61.40
N ASN A 944 7.67 38.98 -60.12
CA ASN A 944 8.34 39.65 -59.01
C ASN A 944 9.82 39.23 -58.90
N LEU A 945 10.16 37.97 -59.18
CA LEU A 945 11.55 37.51 -59.24
C LEU A 945 12.32 38.18 -60.37
N GLU A 946 11.72 38.33 -61.55
CA GLU A 946 12.32 39.03 -62.69
C GLU A 946 12.63 40.49 -62.39
N LYS A 947 11.82 41.14 -61.53
CA LYS A 947 12.05 42.50 -61.03
C LYS A 947 13.15 42.60 -59.97
N GLY A 948 13.89 41.53 -59.71
CA GLY A 948 15.01 41.49 -58.77
C GLY A 948 14.59 41.41 -57.30
N MET A 949 13.34 41.03 -57.02
CA MET A 949 12.84 40.87 -55.65
C MET A 949 13.38 39.60 -55.01
N ASP A 950 13.67 39.66 -53.70
CA ASP A 950 14.03 38.48 -52.93
C ASP A 950 12.93 37.41 -53.01
N LYS A 951 13.33 36.13 -53.10
CA LYS A 951 12.40 34.99 -53.25
C LYS A 951 11.32 34.96 -52.17
N THR A 952 11.67 35.25 -50.93
CA THR A 952 10.73 35.23 -49.80
C THR A 952 9.72 36.37 -49.90
N ALA A 953 10.17 37.54 -50.32
CA ALA A 953 9.32 38.71 -50.52
C ALA A 953 8.38 38.54 -51.72
N ALA A 954 8.90 38.02 -52.85
CA ALA A 954 8.12 37.72 -54.05
C ALA A 954 7.02 36.69 -53.76
N LEU A 955 7.34 35.62 -53.02
CA LEU A 955 6.38 34.59 -52.62
C LEU A 955 5.25 35.17 -51.77
N ARG A 956 5.61 36.00 -50.79
CA ARG A 956 4.65 36.62 -49.87
C ARG A 956 3.70 37.57 -50.60
N GLN A 957 4.22 38.36 -51.53
CA GLN A 957 3.45 39.33 -52.29
C GLN A 957 2.52 38.65 -53.29
N ALA A 958 3.01 37.65 -54.02
CA ALA A 958 2.23 36.92 -55.01
C ALA A 958 1.03 36.18 -54.39
N ALA A 959 1.22 35.50 -53.25
CA ALA A 959 0.13 34.82 -52.55
C ALA A 959 -0.87 35.79 -51.89
N ALA A 960 -0.40 36.94 -51.40
CA ALA A 960 -1.29 37.95 -50.81
C ALA A 960 -2.14 38.68 -51.85
N ALA A 961 -1.62 38.84 -53.08
CA ALA A 961 -2.33 39.48 -54.19
C ALA A 961 -3.61 38.72 -54.59
N MET A 962 -3.69 37.42 -54.31
CA MET A 962 -4.87 36.60 -54.61
C MET A 962 -5.99 36.74 -53.58
N ALA A 963 -5.77 37.37 -52.43
CA ALA A 963 -6.78 37.47 -51.38
C ALA A 963 -8.13 38.06 -51.85
N PRO A 964 -8.19 39.15 -52.64
CA PRO A 964 -9.45 39.73 -53.11
C PRO A 964 -10.21 38.82 -54.08
N GLU A 965 -9.49 38.18 -55.01
CA GLU A 965 -10.05 37.25 -56.00
C GLU A 965 -10.57 35.98 -55.34
N LEU A 966 -9.85 35.46 -54.35
CA LEU A 966 -10.29 34.33 -53.52
C LEU A 966 -11.54 34.67 -52.71
N GLU A 967 -11.63 35.86 -52.14
CA GLU A 967 -12.83 36.32 -51.43
C GLU A 967 -14.04 36.46 -52.35
N GLU A 968 -13.84 36.91 -53.59
CA GLU A 968 -14.90 37.00 -54.61
C GLU A 968 -15.32 35.61 -55.10
N TYR A 969 -14.37 34.71 -55.35
CA TYR A 969 -14.62 33.34 -55.77
C TYR A 969 -15.37 32.53 -54.68
N MET A 970 -14.99 32.69 -53.41
CA MET A 970 -15.69 32.07 -52.28
C MET A 970 -17.12 32.60 -52.11
N LYS A 971 -17.37 33.89 -52.40
CA LYS A 971 -18.73 34.47 -52.41
C LYS A 971 -19.58 33.94 -53.58
N ALA A 972 -18.96 33.66 -54.73
CA ALA A 972 -19.63 33.13 -55.91
C ALA A 972 -19.86 31.60 -55.83
N SER A 973 -18.97 30.87 -55.14
CA SER A 973 -19.14 29.45 -54.85
C SER A 973 -20.32 29.26 -53.89
N LYS A 974 -21.26 28.37 -54.22
CA LYS A 974 -22.41 28.06 -53.34
C LYS A 974 -22.00 27.25 -52.08
N SER A 975 -20.71 26.99 -51.86
CA SER A 975 -20.23 26.19 -50.74
C SER A 975 -20.10 27.05 -49.48
N GLU A 976 -21.08 26.99 -48.58
CA GLU A 976 -20.99 27.67 -47.27
C GLU A 976 -19.84 27.15 -46.40
N LYS A 977 -19.29 25.96 -46.71
CA LYS A 977 -18.32 25.23 -45.90
C LYS A 977 -16.90 25.80 -45.94
N LEU A 978 -16.61 26.71 -46.89
CA LEU A 978 -15.30 27.37 -47.05
C LEU A 978 -15.28 28.83 -46.58
N LYS A 979 -16.38 29.33 -46.03
CA LYS A 979 -16.47 30.70 -45.51
C LYS A 979 -15.49 30.88 -44.34
N GLY A 980 -14.43 31.66 -44.56
CA GLY A 980 -13.62 32.25 -43.49
C GLY A 980 -12.16 31.80 -43.38
N ASP A 981 -11.65 30.93 -44.27
CA ASP A 981 -10.26 30.45 -44.17
C ASP A 981 -9.34 30.96 -45.31
N VAL A 982 -9.47 32.25 -45.63
CA VAL A 982 -8.59 32.96 -46.61
C VAL A 982 -7.11 32.79 -46.23
N GLY A 983 -6.82 32.81 -44.93
CA GLY A 983 -5.46 32.65 -44.40
C GLY A 983 -4.84 31.28 -44.73
N TYR A 984 -5.62 30.19 -44.61
CA TYR A 984 -5.19 28.86 -45.02
C TYR A 984 -4.92 28.80 -46.53
N ILE A 985 -5.83 29.32 -47.37
CA ILE A 985 -5.67 29.29 -48.82
C ILE A 985 -4.41 30.07 -49.26
N ILE A 986 -4.16 31.24 -48.68
CA ILE A 986 -2.92 32.00 -48.93
C ILE A 986 -1.69 31.20 -48.48
N SER A 987 -1.76 30.49 -47.36
CA SER A 987 -0.68 29.62 -46.89
C SER A 987 -0.46 28.39 -47.77
N PHE A 988 -1.52 27.87 -48.40
CA PHE A 988 -1.47 26.77 -49.36
C PHE A 988 -0.80 27.24 -50.66
N LEU A 989 -1.21 28.39 -51.19
CA LEU A 989 -0.62 29.00 -52.39
C LEU A 989 0.88 29.27 -52.21
N LYS A 990 1.30 29.82 -51.06
CA LYS A 990 2.73 29.97 -50.75
C LYS A 990 3.49 28.66 -50.83
N SER A 991 2.88 27.58 -50.33
CA SER A 991 3.48 26.25 -50.36
C SER A 991 3.69 25.74 -51.77
N MET A 992 2.65 25.85 -52.62
CA MET A 992 2.70 25.47 -54.03
C MET A 992 3.83 26.19 -54.77
N LEU A 993 3.96 27.49 -54.52
CA LEU A 993 4.94 28.36 -55.17
C LEU A 993 6.37 28.16 -54.66
N SER A 994 6.53 27.72 -53.41
CA SER A 994 7.84 27.46 -52.79
C SER A 994 8.39 26.06 -53.06
N GLU A 995 7.55 25.13 -53.53
CA GLU A 995 7.86 23.68 -53.68
C GLU A 995 8.29 22.96 -52.37
N GLU A 996 8.16 23.59 -51.20
CA GLU A 996 8.70 23.08 -49.92
C GLU A 996 7.83 22.01 -49.23
N VAL A 997 6.55 21.84 -49.60
CA VAL A 997 5.63 20.83 -48.99
C VAL A 997 4.74 20.22 -50.07
N GLU A 998 4.50 18.91 -49.97
CA GLU A 998 3.59 18.19 -50.87
C GLU A 998 2.16 18.78 -50.75
N PRO A 999 1.59 19.31 -51.85
CA PRO A 999 0.27 19.96 -51.86
C PRO A 999 -0.87 19.10 -51.33
N GLU A 1000 -0.75 17.79 -51.57
CA GLU A 1000 -1.72 16.77 -51.18
C GLU A 1000 -1.96 16.76 -49.65
N SER A 1001 -0.88 16.79 -48.86
CA SER A 1001 -0.95 16.70 -47.40
C SER A 1001 -1.69 17.90 -46.78
N LYS A 1002 -1.48 19.11 -47.31
CA LYS A 1002 -2.22 20.31 -46.85
C LYS A 1002 -3.71 20.19 -47.14
N LEU A 1003 -4.09 19.80 -48.36
CA LEU A 1003 -5.50 19.62 -48.74
C LEU A 1003 -6.19 18.57 -47.85
N ARG A 1004 -5.53 17.44 -47.59
CA ARG A 1004 -6.02 16.40 -46.66
C ARG A 1004 -6.23 16.95 -45.25
N ALA A 1005 -5.27 17.72 -44.72
CA ALA A 1005 -5.37 18.31 -43.40
C ALA A 1005 -6.56 19.28 -43.27
N GLN A 1006 -6.86 20.06 -44.32
CA GLN A 1006 -8.00 20.97 -44.31
C GLN A 1006 -9.33 20.23 -44.49
N ALA A 1007 -9.41 19.27 -45.41
CA ALA A 1007 -10.59 18.43 -45.59
C ALA A 1007 -10.95 17.69 -44.30
N TYR A 1008 -9.95 17.15 -43.60
CA TYR A 1008 -10.11 16.50 -42.30
C TYR A 1008 -10.71 17.44 -41.23
N LYS A 1009 -10.29 18.72 -41.17
CA LYS A 1009 -10.90 19.70 -40.24
C LYS A 1009 -12.38 19.94 -40.54
N ILE A 1010 -12.76 20.00 -41.81
CA ILE A 1010 -14.16 20.17 -42.23
C ILE A 1010 -14.98 18.94 -41.82
N VAL A 1011 -14.48 17.73 -42.09
CA VAL A 1011 -15.13 16.47 -41.68
C VAL A 1011 -15.29 16.37 -40.16
N ARG A 1012 -14.25 16.74 -39.40
CA ARG A 1012 -14.33 16.84 -37.94
C ARG A 1012 -15.45 17.77 -37.48
N ALA A 1013 -15.56 18.95 -38.08
CA ALA A 1013 -16.63 19.90 -37.75
C ALA A 1013 -18.03 19.37 -38.11
N GLU A 1014 -18.16 18.62 -39.20
CA GLU A 1014 -19.42 17.94 -39.58
C GLU A 1014 -19.83 16.89 -38.53
N ILE A 1015 -18.89 16.07 -38.06
CA ILE A 1015 -19.11 15.07 -37.00
C ILE A 1015 -19.49 15.76 -35.67
N GLU A 1016 -18.78 16.82 -35.30
CA GLU A 1016 -19.07 17.59 -34.07
C GLU A 1016 -20.46 18.25 -34.12
N ALA A 1017 -20.85 18.80 -35.27
CA ALA A 1017 -22.17 19.38 -35.47
C ALA A 1017 -23.28 18.33 -35.38
N GLU A 1018 -23.07 17.16 -35.98
CA GLU A 1018 -24.02 16.05 -35.92
C GLU A 1018 -24.17 15.49 -34.50
N THR A 1019 -23.05 15.35 -33.79
CA THR A 1019 -23.04 14.92 -32.38
C THR A 1019 -23.86 15.84 -31.49
N LYS A 1020 -23.84 17.16 -31.75
CA LYS A 1020 -24.62 18.16 -30.99
C LYS A 1020 -26.13 18.09 -31.23
N LYS A 1021 -26.58 17.53 -32.37
CA LYS A 1021 -28.01 17.39 -32.68
C LYS A 1021 -28.65 16.20 -31.95
N ARG A 1022 -27.84 15.27 -31.44
CA ARG A 1022 -28.29 13.98 -30.92
C ARG A 1022 -28.24 13.94 -29.39
N PRO A 1023 -29.12 13.14 -28.74
CA PRO A 1023 -29.03 12.90 -27.31
C PRO A 1023 -27.64 12.37 -26.91
N LYS A 1024 -27.19 12.74 -25.71
CA LYS A 1024 -25.85 12.40 -25.24
C LYS A 1024 -25.66 10.88 -25.17
N ASN A 1025 -24.66 10.35 -25.89
CA ASN A 1025 -24.37 8.92 -26.04
C ASN A 1025 -25.33 8.13 -26.95
N SER A 1026 -25.99 8.78 -27.93
CA SER A 1026 -26.80 8.04 -28.90
C SER A 1026 -25.94 7.15 -29.80
N TYR A 1027 -26.43 5.95 -30.13
CA TYR A 1027 -25.84 5.13 -31.18
C TYR A 1027 -26.21 5.70 -32.56
N TRP A 1028 -25.21 5.91 -33.41
CA TRP A 1028 -25.37 6.22 -34.83
C TRP A 1028 -24.12 5.78 -35.59
N LEU A 1029 -24.26 5.46 -36.87
CA LEU A 1029 -23.15 4.95 -37.68
C LEU A 1029 -22.40 6.06 -38.40
N VAL A 1030 -23.09 6.90 -39.18
CA VAL A 1030 -22.52 7.99 -39.97
C VAL A 1030 -23.45 9.21 -39.94
N PRO A 1031 -22.96 10.43 -40.21
CA PRO A 1031 -23.82 11.62 -40.22
C PRO A 1031 -24.93 11.51 -41.28
N GLU A 1032 -26.12 11.96 -40.94
CA GLU A 1032 -27.24 12.05 -41.89
C GLU A 1032 -26.98 13.21 -42.87
N LYS A 1033 -27.24 12.96 -44.16
CA LYS A 1033 -26.97 13.91 -45.26
C LYS A 1033 -27.83 15.16 -45.20
#